data_AF-A0A0G1XYT5-F1
#
_entry.id   AF-A0A0G1XYT5-F1
#
_cell.length_a   1.000
_cell.length_b   1.000
_cell.length_c   1.000
_cell.angle_alpha   90.00
_cell.angle_beta   90.00
_cell.angle_gamma   90.00
#
_symmetry.space_group_name_H-M   'P 1'
#
loop_
_entity.id
_entity.type
_entity.pdbx_description
1 polymer ?
#
loop_
_entity_poly.entity_id
_entity_poly.type
_entity_poly.pdbx_seq_one_letter_code
_entity_poly.pdbx_strand_id
1 'polypeptide(L)'
;MSFENPDFLKKKYQDLHTAKEVERAALNTERSVGEDVGQNPADRIQNYLDRLERLALDPDKEQPRAEMFGGESRPRALSLLREMVMNRYIRPHQEKMAEGAARVEERAAREMGLEAHYGEQELEQRGDIAVEDLEKSLDQWISYLSDANEPYPVWFRYYAFRNVLDLGDYDKDKGEFTKRSPGSFHLFPDIDRGALAYVQQMIEASKDKAVLERLQQAQKSAALENIPDEQLITQAKAKQFANLSFAKQYAEAIKQSGEITPEMREETRGAWVKYQKDTDPTALWASLQSKGAAWCTKGFGTAQTQLQGGDFYVYYTLDKQGKPTIPRVAIRMQGDNIGEVRGVLDNQQNLEGNMIGIAEAKMNELPGAEKYKQASSDMKQLTSLEKKTKAGEQLTKDDLVFLYEIDHPIEGFGYQTDPRIKEIRDTRNPEADMLMVFECTPQQIAHNPQQINESTKAYVGPLVQQDEQGKTIPIFELFQQYSLEHLYTSFPEGKIRQYNVAIGVKNKAQLKQELDAKNIHIYDWANDLLESKDFTTLKTPEQANLARLTVKDLGFPQGATTDEIYQRAQELGLELCPAEVGPHFRLSYTGRDLSYTGRDWIGIGMKQIVDRGGYPGVFSLGTDSALLALDANGARPGDGWGPGGGFVFCLRKKLET
;
A
#
# COMPACT_ATOMS: atom_id res chain seq x y z
N MET A 1 12.44 19.92 6.01
CA MET A 1 11.47 21.01 6.25
C MET A 1 11.00 21.49 4.90
N SER A 2 9.71 21.33 4.58
CA SER A 2 9.14 21.93 3.36
C SER A 2 9.30 23.44 3.47
N PHE A 3 9.87 24.05 2.44
CA PHE A 3 9.91 25.50 2.34
C PHE A 3 8.51 25.97 1.97
N GLU A 4 7.77 26.45 2.97
CA GLU A 4 6.57 27.24 2.73
C GLU A 4 6.96 28.59 2.11
N ASN A 5 6.31 28.97 1.00
CA ASN A 5 6.66 30.18 0.23
C ASN A 5 5.43 31.10 0.00
N PRO A 6 4.82 31.63 1.07
CA PRO A 6 3.68 32.53 0.96
C PRO A 6 4.02 33.83 0.21
N ASP A 7 5.29 34.26 0.26
CA ASP A 7 5.79 35.45 -0.43
C ASP A 7 5.76 35.31 -1.96
N PHE A 8 6.02 34.12 -2.50
CA PHE A 8 5.87 33.86 -3.93
C PHE A 8 4.41 34.08 -4.36
N LEU A 9 3.46 33.50 -3.60
CA LEU A 9 2.04 33.65 -3.87
C LEU A 9 1.59 35.11 -3.72
N LYS A 10 2.04 35.83 -2.69
CA LYS A 10 1.75 37.26 -2.51
C LYS A 10 2.25 38.11 -3.68
N LYS A 11 3.46 37.84 -4.17
CA LYS A 11 4.01 38.54 -5.34
C LYS A 11 3.19 38.24 -6.60
N LYS A 12 2.74 36.99 -6.77
CA LYS A 12 1.96 36.56 -7.94
C LYS A 12 0.52 37.06 -7.92
N TYR A 13 -0.08 37.12 -6.73
CA TYR A 13 -1.48 37.45 -6.48
C TYR A 13 -1.54 38.52 -5.39
N GLN A 14 -1.45 39.78 -5.80
CA GLN A 14 -1.34 40.91 -4.87
C GLN A 14 -2.53 41.01 -3.90
N ASP A 15 -3.69 40.51 -4.29
CA ASP A 15 -4.97 40.52 -3.59
C ASP A 15 -5.26 39.22 -2.81
N LEU A 16 -4.41 38.19 -2.90
CA LEU A 16 -4.70 36.89 -2.29
C LEU A 16 -4.91 36.96 -0.77
N HIS A 17 -4.06 37.68 -0.05
CA HIS A 17 -4.18 37.90 1.40
C HIS A 17 -5.48 38.60 1.86
N THR A 18 -6.27 39.16 0.93
CA THR A 18 -7.57 39.80 1.17
C THR A 18 -8.70 39.08 0.44
N ALA A 19 -8.41 37.94 -0.20
CA ALA A 19 -9.43 37.13 -0.82
C ALA A 19 -10.35 36.55 0.25
N LYS A 20 -11.66 36.44 -0.05
CA LYS A 20 -12.69 36.02 0.91
C LYS A 20 -12.37 34.70 1.59
N GLU A 21 -11.78 33.75 0.86
CA GLU A 21 -11.34 32.46 1.37
C GLU A 21 -10.18 32.55 2.37
N VAL A 22 -9.23 33.47 2.17
CA VAL A 22 -8.10 33.71 3.08
C VAL A 22 -8.58 34.43 4.34
N GLU A 23 -9.45 35.44 4.19
CA GLU A 23 -10.04 36.12 5.35
C GLU A 23 -10.88 35.18 6.21
N ARG A 24 -11.67 34.30 5.58
CA ARG A 24 -12.42 33.26 6.30
C ARG A 24 -11.51 32.27 7.01
N ALA A 25 -10.36 31.92 6.45
CA ALA A 25 -9.40 31.03 7.11
C ALA A 25 -8.82 31.68 8.37
N ALA A 26 -8.43 32.96 8.30
CA ALA A 26 -7.94 33.71 9.45
C ALA A 26 -9.00 33.79 10.57
N LEU A 27 -10.24 34.20 10.23
CA LEU A 27 -11.35 34.27 11.18
C LEU A 27 -11.67 32.92 11.84
N ASN A 28 -11.56 31.81 11.10
CA ASN A 28 -11.77 30.49 11.67
C ASN A 28 -10.64 30.10 12.64
N THR A 29 -9.41 30.49 12.36
CA THR A 29 -8.25 30.24 13.24
C THR A 29 -8.38 31.01 14.54
N GLU A 30 -8.71 32.31 14.46
CA GLU A 30 -8.99 33.16 15.62
C GLU A 30 -10.08 32.57 16.52
N ARG A 31 -11.14 32.01 15.92
CA ARG A 31 -12.25 31.38 16.65
C ARG A 31 -11.93 30.03 17.27
N SER A 32 -11.05 29.25 16.65
CA SER A 32 -10.80 27.86 17.05
C SER A 32 -9.61 27.72 18.00
N VAL A 33 -8.56 28.51 17.80
CA VAL A 33 -7.30 28.42 18.56
C VAL A 33 -7.12 29.62 19.50
N GLY A 34 -7.89 30.70 19.31
CA GLY A 34 -7.76 31.93 20.11
C GLY A 34 -6.55 32.80 19.76
N GLU A 35 -5.84 32.47 18.68
CA GLU A 35 -4.67 33.18 18.19
C GLU A 35 -5.03 34.16 17.07
N ASP A 36 -4.54 35.41 17.17
CA ASP A 36 -4.64 36.41 16.11
C ASP A 36 -3.60 36.11 15.02
N VAL A 37 -4.06 35.84 13.80
CA VAL A 37 -3.22 35.55 12.63
C VAL A 37 -2.48 36.82 12.14
N GLY A 38 -2.89 38.00 12.60
CA GLY A 38 -2.29 39.28 12.24
C GLY A 38 -2.66 39.75 10.83
N GLN A 39 -2.26 40.99 10.50
CA GLN A 39 -2.58 41.64 9.21
C GLN A 39 -1.48 41.49 8.16
N ASN A 40 -0.38 40.82 8.49
CA ASN A 40 0.72 40.60 7.56
C ASN A 40 0.25 39.71 6.39
N PRO A 41 0.40 40.15 5.12
CA PRO A 41 -0.03 39.38 3.96
C PRO A 41 0.55 37.97 3.89
N ALA A 42 1.81 37.76 4.25
CA ALA A 42 2.45 36.44 4.19
C ALA A 42 1.85 35.49 5.23
N ASP A 43 1.65 35.95 6.46
CA ASP A 43 1.10 35.14 7.56
C ASP A 43 -0.35 34.73 7.28
N ARG A 44 -1.17 35.64 6.71
CA ARG A 44 -2.54 35.30 6.29
C ARG A 44 -2.58 34.25 5.18
N ILE A 45 -1.66 34.36 4.21
CA ILE A 45 -1.54 33.36 3.13
C ILE A 45 -1.08 32.03 3.70
N GLN A 46 -0.10 32.02 4.61
CA GLN A 46 0.38 30.80 5.25
C GLN A 46 -0.74 30.10 6.02
N ASN A 47 -1.47 30.85 6.85
CA ASN A 47 -2.62 30.31 7.58
C ASN A 47 -3.65 29.65 6.65
N TYR A 48 -3.88 30.25 5.48
CA TYR A 48 -4.75 29.66 4.48
C TYR A 48 -4.17 28.38 3.87
N LEU A 49 -2.87 28.33 3.58
CA LEU A 49 -2.19 27.13 3.10
C LEU A 49 -2.26 26.00 4.15
N ASP A 50 -1.98 26.29 5.42
CA ASP A 50 -2.07 25.30 6.51
C ASP A 50 -3.50 24.75 6.67
N ARG A 51 -4.51 25.61 6.43
CA ARG A 51 -5.90 25.17 6.38
C ARG A 51 -6.16 24.27 5.18
N LEU A 52 -5.62 24.58 4.01
CA LEU A 52 -5.75 23.72 2.83
C LEU A 52 -5.04 22.38 3.03
N GLU A 53 -3.87 22.37 3.64
CA GLU A 53 -3.13 21.15 3.98
C GLU A 53 -3.95 20.23 4.88
N ARG A 54 -4.51 20.77 5.97
CA ARG A 54 -5.41 20.03 6.83
C ARG A 54 -6.59 19.47 6.06
N LEU A 55 -7.29 20.28 5.27
CA LEU A 55 -8.51 19.83 4.56
C LEU A 55 -8.23 18.83 3.42
N ALA A 56 -7.14 19.01 2.68
CA ALA A 56 -6.88 18.24 1.46
C ALA A 56 -5.93 17.06 1.68
N LEU A 57 -4.92 17.21 2.55
CA LEU A 57 -3.91 16.18 2.82
C LEU A 57 -4.14 15.47 4.16
N ASP A 58 -4.65 16.20 5.16
CA ASP A 58 -4.98 15.67 6.50
C ASP A 58 -3.83 14.86 7.12
N PRO A 59 -2.64 15.49 7.31
CA PRO A 59 -1.43 14.78 7.74
C PRO A 59 -1.60 14.09 9.09
N ASP A 60 -2.36 14.71 10.00
CA ASP A 60 -2.65 14.19 11.34
C ASP A 60 -3.78 13.15 11.37
N LYS A 61 -4.40 12.85 10.21
CA LYS A 61 -5.48 11.87 10.03
C LYS A 61 -6.69 12.10 10.95
N GLU A 62 -7.05 13.36 11.18
CA GLU A 62 -8.15 13.72 12.09
C GLU A 62 -9.53 13.62 11.42
N GLN A 63 -9.59 13.60 10.09
CA GLN A 63 -10.85 13.61 9.36
C GLN A 63 -11.36 12.20 9.03
N PRO A 64 -12.69 12.00 9.05
CA PRO A 64 -13.28 10.83 8.43
C PRO A 64 -12.88 10.79 6.95
N ARG A 65 -12.66 9.59 6.44
CA ARG A 65 -12.28 9.38 5.06
C ARG A 65 -13.52 9.13 4.21
N ALA A 66 -13.48 9.58 2.95
CA ALA A 66 -14.47 9.30 1.94
C ALA A 66 -13.77 8.67 0.75
N GLU A 67 -14.41 7.69 0.13
CA GLU A 67 -13.93 7.14 -1.13
C GLU A 67 -14.00 8.21 -2.22
N MET A 68 -12.90 8.37 -2.94
CA MET A 68 -12.81 9.25 -4.10
C MET A 68 -11.96 8.60 -5.20
N PHE A 69 -12.05 9.10 -6.43
CA PHE A 69 -11.14 8.78 -7.54
C PHE A 69 -10.84 7.28 -7.73
N GLY A 70 -11.86 6.48 -8.05
CA GLY A 70 -11.65 5.06 -8.36
C GLY A 70 -11.37 4.16 -7.15
N GLY A 71 -11.72 4.60 -5.93
CA GLY A 71 -11.68 3.79 -4.70
C GLY A 71 -10.65 4.23 -3.66
N GLU A 72 -9.88 5.29 -3.93
CA GLU A 72 -8.89 5.79 -2.98
C GLU A 72 -9.54 6.53 -1.80
N SER A 73 -9.18 6.12 -0.59
CA SER A 73 -9.63 6.73 0.66
C SER A 73 -8.95 8.08 0.88
N ARG A 74 -9.71 9.18 0.81
CA ARG A 74 -9.21 10.55 0.92
C ARG A 74 -9.92 11.32 2.06
N PRO A 75 -9.36 12.43 2.57
CA PRO A 75 -10.02 13.22 3.61
C PRO A 75 -11.39 13.70 3.14
N ARG A 76 -12.44 13.56 3.97
CA ARG A 76 -13.81 13.94 3.58
C ARG A 76 -13.93 15.39 3.12
N ALA A 77 -13.15 16.33 3.68
CA ALA A 77 -13.22 17.71 3.24
C ALA A 77 -12.77 17.90 1.78
N LEU A 78 -11.95 17.00 1.24
CA LEU A 78 -11.52 17.07 -0.15
C LEU A 78 -12.68 16.84 -1.12
N SER A 79 -13.67 16.00 -0.78
CA SER A 79 -14.87 15.82 -1.61
C SER A 79 -15.73 17.10 -1.65
N LEU A 80 -15.82 17.81 -0.52
CA LEU A 80 -16.49 19.11 -0.46
C LEU A 80 -15.76 20.17 -1.29
N LEU A 81 -14.42 20.18 -1.23
CA LEU A 81 -13.61 21.08 -2.06
C LEU A 81 -13.77 20.77 -3.55
N ARG A 82 -13.77 19.48 -3.93
CA ARG A 82 -14.07 19.02 -5.30
C ARG A 82 -15.42 19.57 -5.75
N GLU A 83 -16.48 19.33 -4.99
CA GLU A 83 -17.83 19.80 -5.31
C GLU A 83 -17.90 21.32 -5.44
N MET A 84 -17.22 22.06 -4.56
CA MET A 84 -17.13 23.53 -4.66
C MET A 84 -16.45 23.98 -5.96
N VAL A 85 -15.42 23.26 -6.41
CA VAL A 85 -14.72 23.56 -7.67
C VAL A 85 -15.62 23.23 -8.87
N MET A 86 -16.22 22.03 -8.92
CA MET A 86 -17.09 21.63 -10.04
C MET A 86 -18.29 22.57 -10.20
N ASN A 87 -18.95 22.91 -9.09
CA ASN A 87 -20.09 23.84 -9.07
C ASN A 87 -19.72 25.29 -9.39
N ARG A 88 -18.43 25.65 -9.34
CA ARG A 88 -17.97 27.01 -9.65
C ARG A 88 -17.45 27.14 -11.08
N TYR A 89 -16.76 26.13 -11.59
CA TYR A 89 -15.97 26.26 -12.82
C TYR A 89 -16.49 25.43 -14.00
N ILE A 90 -17.29 24.37 -13.76
CA ILE A 90 -17.73 23.45 -14.83
C ILE A 90 -19.25 23.48 -14.99
N ARG A 91 -19.99 23.01 -13.97
CA ARG A 91 -21.44 22.79 -14.05
C ARG A 91 -22.26 24.03 -14.46
N PRO A 92 -21.96 25.27 -13.99
CA PRO A 92 -22.71 26.47 -14.39
C PRO A 92 -22.59 26.84 -15.87
N HIS A 93 -21.76 26.14 -16.64
CA HIS A 93 -21.48 26.45 -18.03
C HIS A 93 -21.92 25.36 -19.01
N GLN A 94 -22.68 24.36 -18.53
CA GLN A 94 -23.16 23.22 -19.30
C GLN A 94 -23.77 23.61 -20.65
N GLU A 95 -24.76 24.52 -20.66
CA GLU A 95 -25.41 24.98 -21.88
C GLU A 95 -24.42 25.59 -22.89
N LYS A 96 -23.48 26.42 -22.40
CA LYS A 96 -22.46 27.05 -23.26
C LYS A 96 -21.48 26.03 -23.83
N MET A 97 -21.16 24.99 -23.07
CA MET A 97 -20.29 23.90 -23.51
C MET A 97 -20.98 23.07 -24.60
N ALA A 98 -22.26 22.74 -24.42
CA ALA A 98 -23.07 22.05 -25.42
C ALA A 98 -23.14 22.83 -26.74
N GLU A 99 -23.49 24.12 -26.68
CA GLU A 99 -23.54 24.99 -27.86
C GLU A 99 -22.17 25.09 -28.56
N GLY A 100 -21.09 25.18 -27.77
CA GLY A 100 -19.73 25.25 -28.29
C GLY A 100 -19.33 23.97 -29.03
N ALA A 101 -19.61 22.81 -28.44
CA ALA A 101 -19.32 21.51 -29.04
C ALA A 101 -20.12 21.27 -30.31
N ALA A 102 -21.43 21.55 -30.27
CA ALA A 102 -22.32 21.40 -31.43
C ALA A 102 -21.84 22.26 -32.62
N ARG A 103 -21.46 23.52 -32.41
CA ARG A 103 -20.94 24.38 -33.49
C ARG A 103 -19.67 23.84 -34.13
N VAL A 104 -18.79 23.18 -33.37
CA VAL A 104 -17.56 22.58 -33.89
C VAL A 104 -17.89 21.33 -34.71
N GLU A 105 -18.80 20.49 -34.21
CA GLU A 105 -19.26 19.27 -34.90
C GLU A 105 -20.03 19.57 -36.19
N GLU A 106 -20.95 20.53 -36.17
CA GLU A 106 -21.69 21.00 -37.35
C GLU A 106 -20.74 21.54 -38.43
N ARG A 107 -19.70 22.28 -38.01
CA ARG A 107 -18.68 22.78 -38.93
C ARG A 107 -17.88 21.63 -39.56
N ALA A 108 -17.45 20.67 -38.75
CA ALA A 108 -16.72 19.49 -39.24
C ALA A 108 -17.58 18.64 -40.18
N ALA A 109 -18.87 18.43 -39.86
CA ALA A 109 -19.83 17.74 -40.70
C ALA A 109 -19.98 18.44 -42.05
N ARG A 110 -20.12 19.78 -42.05
CA ARG A 110 -20.23 20.58 -43.27
C ARG A 110 -18.97 20.52 -44.14
N GLU A 111 -17.78 20.52 -43.55
CA GLU A 111 -16.50 20.35 -44.26
C GLU A 111 -16.38 18.95 -44.90
N MET A 112 -17.07 17.95 -44.33
CA MET A 112 -17.20 16.59 -44.88
C MET A 112 -18.40 16.41 -45.84
N GLY A 113 -19.18 17.47 -46.10
CA GLY A 113 -20.38 17.42 -46.96
C GLY A 113 -21.62 16.80 -46.33
N LEU A 114 -21.65 16.67 -45.01
CA LEU A 114 -22.76 16.17 -44.21
C LEU A 114 -23.56 17.34 -43.61
N GLU A 115 -24.87 17.18 -43.45
CA GLU A 115 -25.73 18.13 -42.75
C GLU A 115 -26.05 17.59 -41.35
N ALA A 116 -25.65 18.33 -40.32
CA ALA A 116 -25.90 18.02 -38.92
C ALA A 116 -26.59 19.22 -38.27
N HIS A 117 -27.65 18.98 -37.51
CA HIS A 117 -28.40 19.98 -36.73
C HIS A 117 -28.74 19.37 -35.38
N TYR A 118 -28.46 20.10 -34.28
CA TYR A 118 -28.72 19.64 -32.92
C TYR A 118 -29.98 20.30 -32.36
N GLY A 119 -30.95 19.49 -31.92
CA GLY A 119 -32.13 19.97 -31.21
C GLY A 119 -31.84 20.20 -29.72
N GLU A 120 -32.84 20.68 -28.99
CA GLU A 120 -32.70 20.99 -27.56
C GLU A 120 -32.31 19.76 -26.73
N GLN A 121 -32.87 18.58 -27.04
CA GLN A 121 -32.56 17.34 -26.32
C GLN A 121 -31.14 16.83 -26.61
N GLU A 122 -30.68 16.92 -27.86
CA GLU A 122 -29.31 16.53 -28.21
C GLU A 122 -28.28 17.48 -27.59
N LEU A 123 -28.59 18.77 -27.47
CA LEU A 123 -27.74 19.76 -26.79
C LEU A 123 -27.65 19.50 -25.29
N GLU A 124 -28.76 19.18 -24.62
CA GLU A 124 -28.77 18.82 -23.20
C GLU A 124 -27.86 17.61 -22.92
N GLN A 125 -28.03 16.53 -23.69
CA GLN A 125 -27.19 15.33 -23.59
C GLN A 125 -25.71 15.62 -23.88
N ARG A 126 -25.42 16.46 -24.88
CA ARG A 126 -24.03 16.86 -25.19
C ARG A 126 -23.41 17.65 -24.04
N GLY A 127 -24.21 18.49 -23.38
CA GLY A 127 -23.82 19.24 -22.19
C GLY A 127 -23.47 18.32 -21.02
N ASP A 128 -24.30 17.32 -20.74
CA ASP A 128 -24.04 16.34 -19.66
C ASP A 128 -22.73 15.59 -19.89
N ILE A 129 -22.49 15.10 -21.12
CA ILE A 129 -21.24 14.42 -21.50
C ILE A 129 -20.04 15.34 -21.30
N ALA A 130 -20.13 16.61 -21.77
CA ALA A 130 -19.04 17.57 -21.63
C ALA A 130 -18.72 17.89 -20.16
N VAL A 131 -19.75 18.01 -19.31
CA VAL A 131 -19.57 18.19 -17.86
C VAL A 131 -18.87 16.98 -17.25
N GLU A 132 -19.32 15.76 -17.56
CA GLU A 132 -18.75 14.53 -17.00
C GLU A 132 -17.27 14.37 -17.38
N ASP A 133 -16.92 14.59 -18.65
CA ASP A 133 -15.55 14.48 -19.14
C ASP A 133 -14.62 15.54 -18.52
N LEU A 134 -15.10 16.77 -18.34
CA LEU A 134 -14.35 17.83 -17.67
C LEU A 134 -14.16 17.56 -16.18
N GLU A 135 -15.18 17.06 -15.50
CA GLU A 135 -15.05 16.65 -14.10
C GLU A 135 -14.01 15.55 -13.96
N LYS A 136 -14.03 14.52 -14.81
CA LYS A 136 -13.06 13.42 -14.79
C LYS A 136 -11.64 13.91 -15.06
N SER A 137 -11.44 14.80 -16.03
CA SER A 137 -10.10 15.34 -16.31
C SER A 137 -9.59 16.24 -15.17
N LEU A 138 -10.45 17.01 -14.51
CA LEU A 138 -10.06 17.80 -13.34
C LEU A 138 -9.83 16.93 -12.08
N ASP A 139 -10.58 15.84 -11.95
CA ASP A 139 -10.41 14.86 -10.88
C ASP A 139 -9.02 14.24 -10.88
N GLN A 140 -8.41 14.05 -12.05
CA GLN A 140 -7.02 13.60 -12.14
C GLN A 140 -6.07 14.59 -11.46
N TRP A 141 -6.26 15.90 -11.66
CA TRP A 141 -5.46 16.94 -11.01
C TRP A 141 -5.71 17.01 -9.50
N ILE A 142 -6.97 16.89 -9.08
CA ILE A 142 -7.31 16.89 -7.65
C ILE A 142 -6.69 15.68 -6.98
N SER A 143 -6.82 14.48 -7.56
CA SER A 143 -6.21 13.25 -7.05
C SER A 143 -4.69 13.41 -6.91
N TYR A 144 -4.02 13.83 -7.98
CA TYR A 144 -2.57 13.99 -7.99
C TYR A 144 -2.06 15.02 -6.97
N LEU A 145 -2.64 16.23 -6.97
CA LEU A 145 -2.20 17.32 -6.09
C LEU A 145 -2.69 17.17 -4.65
N SER A 146 -3.53 16.18 -4.34
CA SER A 146 -3.91 15.81 -2.98
C SER A 146 -3.24 14.54 -2.47
N ASP A 147 -2.35 13.93 -3.26
CA ASP A 147 -1.58 12.79 -2.79
C ASP A 147 -0.45 13.21 -1.84
N ALA A 148 -0.54 12.76 -0.58
CA ALA A 148 0.45 13.02 0.46
C ALA A 148 1.83 12.41 0.14
N ASN A 149 1.90 11.41 -0.75
CA ASN A 149 3.15 10.81 -1.19
C ASN A 149 3.89 11.64 -2.26
N GLU A 150 3.21 12.61 -2.88
CA GLU A 150 3.86 13.49 -3.86
C GLU A 150 4.76 14.53 -3.15
N PRO A 151 5.92 14.85 -3.72
CA PRO A 151 6.98 15.60 -3.03
C PRO A 151 6.73 17.13 -2.98
N TYR A 152 5.53 17.59 -3.34
CA TYR A 152 5.23 19.02 -3.48
C TYR A 152 4.83 19.68 -2.16
N PRO A 153 5.37 20.87 -1.84
CA PRO A 153 4.87 21.70 -0.75
C PRO A 153 3.49 22.28 -1.08
N VAL A 154 2.74 22.68 -0.05
CA VAL A 154 1.33 23.08 -0.17
C VAL A 154 1.16 24.33 -1.03
N TRP A 155 2.05 25.31 -0.89
CA TRP A 155 2.04 26.52 -1.74
C TRP A 155 2.12 26.19 -3.23
N PHE A 156 2.90 25.16 -3.60
CA PHE A 156 3.07 24.78 -5.00
C PHE A 156 1.87 24.00 -5.52
N ARG A 157 1.30 23.10 -4.70
CA ARG A 157 0.02 22.42 -5.01
C ARG A 157 -1.08 23.44 -5.27
N TYR A 158 -1.20 24.45 -4.39
CA TYR A 158 -2.12 25.57 -4.56
C TYR A 158 -1.85 26.34 -5.86
N TYR A 159 -0.57 26.69 -6.10
CA TYR A 159 -0.17 27.42 -7.30
C TYR A 159 -0.53 26.66 -8.58
N ALA A 160 -0.17 25.38 -8.69
CA ALA A 160 -0.47 24.57 -9.85
C ALA A 160 -1.98 24.43 -10.06
N PHE A 161 -2.72 24.02 -9.02
CA PHE A 161 -4.17 23.81 -9.13
C PHE A 161 -4.91 25.08 -9.54
N ARG A 162 -4.61 26.21 -8.89
CA ARG A 162 -5.25 27.51 -9.20
C ARG A 162 -5.08 27.90 -10.67
N ASN A 163 -3.92 27.64 -11.28
CA ASN A 163 -3.68 28.06 -12.66
C ASN A 163 -4.17 27.04 -13.70
N VAL A 164 -4.22 25.74 -13.38
CA VAL A 164 -4.77 24.71 -14.29
C VAL A 164 -6.23 24.96 -14.61
N LEU A 165 -6.99 25.52 -13.65
CA LEU A 165 -8.40 25.90 -13.85
C LEU A 165 -8.59 26.83 -15.07
N ASP A 166 -7.63 27.72 -15.33
CA ASP A 166 -7.68 28.70 -16.43
C ASP A 166 -6.98 28.21 -17.72
N LEU A 167 -6.39 27.01 -17.72
CA LEU A 167 -5.46 26.53 -18.74
C LEU A 167 -6.14 25.61 -19.78
N GLY A 168 -6.38 26.10 -21.00
CA GLY A 168 -6.96 25.30 -22.11
C GLY A 168 -5.96 24.33 -22.74
N ASP A 169 -6.26 23.84 -23.95
CA ASP A 169 -5.44 22.85 -24.66
C ASP A 169 -3.99 23.29 -24.87
N TYR A 170 -3.09 22.30 -24.82
CA TYR A 170 -1.71 22.46 -25.26
C TYR A 170 -1.62 22.34 -26.79
N ASP A 171 -1.36 23.45 -27.46
CA ASP A 171 -1.05 23.46 -28.89
C ASP A 171 0.40 22.98 -29.05
N LYS A 172 0.60 21.76 -29.57
CA LYS A 172 1.93 21.16 -29.72
C LYS A 172 2.80 21.88 -30.76
N ASP A 173 2.19 22.44 -31.81
CA ASP A 173 2.90 23.11 -32.90
C ASP A 173 3.45 24.47 -32.44
N LYS A 174 2.64 25.21 -31.66
CA LYS A 174 3.08 26.47 -31.04
C LYS A 174 3.86 26.22 -29.74
N GLY A 175 3.59 25.09 -29.11
CA GLY A 175 4.07 24.71 -27.80
C GLY A 175 3.66 25.71 -26.71
N GLU A 176 2.38 26.07 -26.72
CA GLU A 176 1.76 27.02 -25.79
C GLU A 176 0.38 26.51 -25.37
N PHE A 177 -0.05 26.87 -24.16
CA PHE A 177 -1.41 26.61 -23.71
C PHE A 177 -2.35 27.73 -24.14
N THR A 178 -3.52 27.34 -24.64
CA THR A 178 -4.63 28.29 -24.83
C THR A 178 -5.23 28.69 -23.49
N LYS A 179 -6.02 29.77 -23.48
CA LYS A 179 -6.78 30.17 -22.29
C LYS A 179 -8.14 29.47 -22.30
N ARG A 180 -8.55 28.91 -21.16
CA ARG A 180 -9.89 28.34 -21.01
C ARG A 180 -10.95 29.45 -21.00
N SER A 181 -12.01 29.24 -21.76
CA SER A 181 -13.23 30.03 -21.67
C SER A 181 -14.27 29.30 -20.80
N PRO A 182 -15.20 30.01 -20.15
CA PRO A 182 -16.25 29.38 -19.35
C PRO A 182 -17.04 28.28 -20.08
N GLY A 183 -17.26 28.40 -21.40
CA GLY A 183 -17.97 27.41 -22.22
C GLY A 183 -17.06 26.42 -22.95
N SER A 184 -15.81 26.26 -22.52
CA SER A 184 -14.90 25.30 -23.16
C SER A 184 -15.27 23.88 -22.78
N PHE A 185 -15.51 23.02 -23.78
CA PHE A 185 -15.72 21.58 -23.61
C PHE A 185 -14.41 20.77 -23.75
N HIS A 186 -13.26 21.46 -23.82
CA HIS A 186 -11.94 20.84 -23.96
C HIS A 186 -11.38 20.47 -22.58
N LEU A 187 -10.84 19.25 -22.48
CA LEU A 187 -10.35 18.67 -21.23
C LEU A 187 -9.28 19.54 -20.55
N PHE A 188 -9.11 19.34 -19.25
CA PHE A 188 -7.94 19.89 -18.57
C PHE A 188 -6.66 19.22 -19.11
N PRO A 189 -5.55 19.97 -19.26
CA PRO A 189 -4.30 19.41 -19.74
C PRO A 189 -3.84 18.21 -18.94
N ASP A 190 -3.19 17.25 -19.59
CA ASP A 190 -2.58 16.12 -18.91
C ASP A 190 -1.51 16.58 -17.89
N ILE A 191 -1.34 15.77 -16.84
CA ILE A 191 -0.34 15.96 -15.81
C ILE A 191 1.01 15.43 -16.29
N ASP A 192 1.96 16.33 -16.53
CA ASP A 192 3.38 16.02 -16.67
C ASP A 192 4.06 16.25 -15.32
N ARG A 193 4.26 15.16 -14.59
CA ARG A 193 4.88 15.16 -13.25
C ARG A 193 6.32 15.69 -13.29
N GLY A 194 7.05 15.44 -14.37
CA GLY A 194 8.41 15.93 -14.56
C GLY A 194 8.45 17.43 -14.80
N ALA A 195 7.52 17.95 -15.61
CA ALA A 195 7.38 19.37 -15.86
C ALA A 195 7.00 20.15 -14.60
N LEU A 196 6.06 19.64 -13.78
CA LEU A 196 5.71 20.27 -12.50
C LEU A 196 6.89 20.33 -11.53
N ALA A 197 7.66 19.25 -11.42
CA ALA A 197 8.87 19.22 -10.59
C ALA A 197 9.91 20.25 -11.06
N TYR A 198 10.10 20.41 -12.38
CA TYR A 198 10.97 21.45 -12.93
C TYR A 198 10.46 22.87 -12.62
N VAL A 199 9.15 23.11 -12.74
CA VAL A 199 8.55 24.43 -12.44
C VAL A 199 8.80 24.79 -10.97
N GLN A 200 8.52 23.89 -10.03
CA GLN A 200 8.79 24.12 -8.60
C GLN A 200 10.27 24.44 -8.38
N GLN A 201 11.17 23.61 -8.91
CA GLN A 201 12.61 23.73 -8.75
C GLN A 201 13.12 25.11 -9.23
N MET A 202 12.66 25.58 -10.38
CA MET A 202 13.06 26.89 -10.93
C MET A 202 12.51 28.07 -10.11
N ILE A 203 11.30 27.94 -9.57
CA ILE A 203 10.73 28.96 -8.68
C ILE A 203 11.53 29.04 -7.38
N GLU A 204 11.86 27.90 -6.77
CA GLU A 204 12.68 27.85 -5.55
C GLU A 204 14.07 28.43 -5.79
N ALA A 205 14.75 28.04 -6.88
CA ALA A 205 16.05 28.57 -7.26
C ALA A 205 16.04 30.10 -7.52
N SER A 206 14.88 30.68 -7.86
CA SER A 206 14.75 32.12 -8.05
C SER A 206 14.81 32.92 -6.74
N LYS A 207 14.52 32.26 -5.62
CA LYS A 207 14.39 32.84 -4.28
C LYS A 207 15.53 32.41 -3.36
N ASP A 208 15.84 31.12 -3.35
CA ASP A 208 16.83 30.54 -2.47
C ASP A 208 18.17 30.35 -3.19
N LYS A 209 19.18 31.05 -2.68
CA LYS A 209 20.55 30.97 -3.20
C LYS A 209 21.16 29.58 -2.99
N ALA A 210 20.84 28.90 -1.88
CA ALA A 210 21.36 27.56 -1.60
C ALA A 210 20.77 26.50 -2.53
N VAL A 211 19.50 26.64 -2.93
CA VAL A 211 18.90 25.78 -3.96
C VAL A 211 19.56 26.05 -5.31
N LEU A 212 19.72 27.33 -5.69
CA LEU A 212 20.39 27.70 -6.94
C LEU A 212 21.84 27.18 -7.01
N GLU A 213 22.63 27.35 -5.95
CA GLU A 213 24.02 26.88 -5.88
C GLU A 213 24.09 25.35 -6.02
N ARG A 214 23.18 24.63 -5.35
CA ARG A 214 23.08 23.17 -5.50
C ARG A 214 22.77 22.76 -6.94
N LEU A 215 21.83 23.43 -7.61
CA LEU A 215 21.51 23.14 -9.00
C LEU A 215 22.67 23.48 -9.95
N GLN A 216 23.36 24.60 -9.73
CA GLN A 216 24.52 24.98 -10.51
C GLN A 216 25.66 23.97 -10.35
N GLN A 217 25.91 23.52 -9.11
CA GLN A 217 26.88 22.48 -8.83
C GLN A 217 26.49 21.17 -9.51
N ALA A 218 25.21 20.79 -9.44
CA ALA A 218 24.69 19.61 -10.11
C ALA A 218 24.84 19.68 -11.64
N GLN A 219 24.58 20.84 -12.25
CA GLN A 219 24.81 21.05 -13.68
C GLN A 219 26.29 20.92 -14.05
N LYS A 220 27.19 21.49 -13.25
CA LYS A 220 28.64 21.43 -13.49
C LYS A 220 29.17 20.00 -13.39
N SER A 221 28.74 19.23 -12.39
CA SER A 221 29.21 17.85 -12.20
C SER A 221 28.57 16.85 -13.16
N ALA A 222 27.38 17.12 -13.69
CA ALA A 222 26.71 16.30 -14.68
C ALA A 222 27.26 16.47 -16.11
N ALA A 223 28.03 17.53 -16.36
CA ALA A 223 28.50 17.85 -17.69
C ALA A 223 29.70 16.99 -18.12
N LEU A 224 29.68 16.51 -19.36
CA LEU A 224 30.82 15.81 -19.96
C LEU A 224 32.00 16.76 -20.27
N GLU A 225 31.71 18.06 -20.44
CA GLU A 225 32.69 19.13 -20.66
C GLU A 225 32.34 20.35 -19.78
N ASN A 226 33.29 21.25 -19.53
CA ASN A 226 33.04 22.47 -18.76
C ASN A 226 31.91 23.30 -19.41
N ILE A 227 30.76 23.35 -18.76
CA ILE A 227 29.63 24.20 -19.17
C ILE A 227 30.04 25.65 -18.93
N PRO A 228 30.01 26.53 -19.95
CA PRO A 228 30.21 27.96 -19.77
C PRO A 228 29.22 28.51 -18.74
N ASP A 229 29.64 29.45 -17.88
CA ASP A 229 28.77 30.00 -16.83
C ASP A 229 27.47 30.62 -17.40
N GLU A 230 27.48 31.02 -18.68
CA GLU A 230 26.32 31.51 -19.44
C GLU A 230 25.25 30.45 -19.71
N GLN A 231 25.60 29.16 -19.74
CA GLN A 231 24.68 28.04 -19.96
C GLN A 231 24.10 27.48 -18.66
N LEU A 232 24.70 27.78 -17.51
CA LEU A 232 24.16 27.40 -16.20
C LEU A 232 22.81 28.09 -15.93
N ILE A 233 22.04 27.50 -15.02
CA ILE A 233 20.92 28.18 -14.39
C ILE A 233 21.52 29.35 -13.60
N THR A 234 21.12 30.56 -13.96
CA THR A 234 21.51 31.77 -13.23
C THR A 234 20.33 32.25 -12.40
N GLN A 235 20.59 33.00 -11.34
CA GLN A 235 19.51 33.62 -10.56
C GLN A 235 18.63 34.53 -11.43
N ALA A 236 19.22 35.17 -12.45
CA ALA A 236 18.49 35.98 -13.41
C ALA A 236 17.52 35.13 -14.26
N LYS A 237 17.98 34.01 -14.82
CA LYS A 237 17.13 33.06 -15.56
C LYS A 237 16.02 32.49 -14.68
N ALA A 238 16.35 32.06 -13.46
CA ALA A 238 15.38 31.54 -12.51
C ALA A 238 14.32 32.60 -12.13
N LYS A 239 14.73 33.85 -11.87
CA LYS A 239 13.81 34.97 -11.62
C LYS A 239 12.94 35.31 -12.83
N GLN A 240 13.51 35.28 -14.04
CA GLN A 240 12.76 35.50 -15.28
C GLN A 240 11.70 34.41 -15.46
N PHE A 241 12.09 33.14 -15.32
CA PHE A 241 11.18 31.99 -15.38
C PHE A 241 10.08 32.09 -14.33
N ALA A 242 10.42 32.37 -13.07
CA ALA A 242 9.44 32.50 -11.98
C ALA A 242 8.43 33.65 -12.20
N ASN A 243 8.79 34.67 -12.98
CA ASN A 243 7.89 35.78 -13.32
C ASN A 243 6.94 35.45 -14.49
N LEU A 244 7.21 34.45 -15.32
CA LEU A 244 6.33 34.01 -16.42
C LEU A 244 4.95 33.56 -15.89
N SER A 245 3.91 33.58 -16.74
CA SER A 245 2.63 32.96 -16.38
C SER A 245 2.81 31.44 -16.20
N PHE A 246 1.97 30.81 -15.38
CA PHE A 246 2.04 29.36 -15.17
C PHE A 246 1.95 28.59 -16.50
N ALA A 247 1.08 29.03 -17.41
CA ALA A 247 0.97 28.49 -18.76
C ALA A 247 2.32 28.43 -19.49
N LYS A 248 3.10 29.52 -19.43
CA LYS A 248 4.42 29.60 -20.06
C LYS A 248 5.46 28.76 -19.32
N GLN A 249 5.43 28.77 -17.99
CA GLN A 249 6.31 27.93 -17.17
C GLN A 249 6.11 26.45 -17.46
N TYR A 250 4.86 26.01 -17.48
CA TYR A 250 4.50 24.61 -17.71
C TYR A 250 4.78 24.19 -19.16
N ALA A 251 4.49 25.05 -20.15
CA ALA A 251 4.81 24.78 -21.55
C ALA A 251 6.33 24.69 -21.80
N GLU A 252 7.12 25.57 -21.18
CA GLU A 252 8.58 25.52 -21.26
C GLU A 252 9.14 24.27 -20.58
N ALA A 253 8.58 23.89 -19.43
CA ALA A 253 8.97 22.68 -18.71
C ALA A 253 8.67 21.40 -19.52
N ILE A 254 7.50 21.31 -20.16
CA ILE A 254 7.15 20.21 -21.08
C ILE A 254 8.12 20.14 -22.26
N LYS A 255 8.46 21.29 -22.87
CA LYS A 255 9.45 21.34 -23.96
C LYS A 255 10.82 20.81 -23.53
N GLN A 256 11.21 21.04 -22.28
CA GLN A 256 12.48 20.57 -21.73
C GLN A 256 12.45 19.08 -21.34
N SER A 257 11.28 18.45 -21.23
CA SER A 257 11.14 17.04 -20.82
C SER A 257 11.80 16.04 -21.76
N GLY A 258 12.01 16.39 -23.04
CA GLY A 258 12.45 15.50 -24.11
C GLY A 258 11.36 14.50 -24.53
N GLU A 259 11.67 13.61 -25.47
CA GLU A 259 10.72 12.61 -25.99
C GLU A 259 11.42 11.26 -26.18
N ILE A 260 10.67 10.17 -25.95
CA ILE A 260 11.07 8.81 -26.33
C ILE A 260 10.31 8.46 -27.61
N THR A 261 11.01 8.49 -28.75
CA THR A 261 10.40 8.24 -30.07
C THR A 261 9.97 6.77 -30.22
N PRO A 262 9.06 6.43 -31.15
CA PRO A 262 8.69 5.04 -31.41
C PRO A 262 9.89 4.12 -31.66
N GLU A 263 10.90 4.58 -32.40
CA GLU A 263 12.12 3.79 -32.66
C GLU A 263 12.92 3.54 -31.37
N MET A 264 12.97 4.52 -30.46
CA MET A 264 13.60 4.33 -29.14
C MET A 264 12.81 3.36 -28.27
N ARG A 265 11.48 3.28 -28.43
CA ARG A 265 10.62 2.33 -27.70
C ARG A 265 10.81 0.89 -28.17
N GLU A 266 11.12 0.67 -29.44
CA GLU A 266 11.41 -0.66 -30.00
C GLU A 266 12.74 -1.24 -29.48
N GLU A 267 13.74 -0.41 -29.20
CA GLU A 267 15.00 -0.86 -28.61
C GLU A 267 14.79 -1.37 -27.18
N THR A 268 15.32 -2.55 -26.88
CA THR A 268 15.21 -3.19 -25.56
C THR A 268 16.55 -3.45 -24.91
N ARG A 269 17.66 -3.36 -25.65
CA ARG A 269 19.00 -3.51 -25.09
C ARG A 269 19.39 -2.27 -24.32
N GLY A 270 20.16 -2.46 -23.26
CA GLY A 270 20.42 -1.42 -22.30
C GLY A 270 21.19 -1.92 -21.09
N ALA A 271 21.30 -1.06 -20.08
CA ALA A 271 21.98 -1.37 -18.84
C ALA A 271 21.23 -0.79 -17.63
N TRP A 272 21.30 -1.52 -16.53
CA TRP A 272 20.88 -1.02 -15.22
C TRP A 272 21.96 -0.13 -14.62
N VAL A 273 21.55 1.01 -14.09
CA VAL A 273 22.38 1.86 -13.23
C VAL A 273 21.73 1.89 -11.85
N LYS A 274 22.56 1.66 -10.83
CA LYS A 274 22.19 1.78 -9.42
C LYS A 274 22.62 3.14 -8.89
N TYR A 275 21.70 3.86 -8.30
CA TYR A 275 21.93 5.06 -7.51
C TYR A 275 21.76 4.69 -6.04
N GLN A 276 22.80 4.88 -5.26
CA GLN A 276 22.87 4.35 -3.90
C GLN A 276 22.10 5.25 -2.92
N LYS A 277 21.47 4.63 -1.93
CA LYS A 277 20.82 5.32 -0.82
C LYS A 277 21.76 6.33 -0.14
N ASP A 278 21.21 7.46 0.28
CA ASP A 278 21.89 8.53 1.03
C ASP A 278 23.09 9.14 0.29
N THR A 279 23.11 9.04 -1.05
CA THR A 279 24.12 9.68 -1.91
C THR A 279 23.60 10.97 -2.57
N ASP A 280 24.53 11.71 -3.16
CA ASP A 280 24.20 12.93 -3.89
C ASP A 280 23.28 12.63 -5.10
N PRO A 281 22.13 13.32 -5.22
CA PRO A 281 21.13 13.01 -6.23
C PRO A 281 21.52 13.47 -7.64
N THR A 282 22.65 14.16 -7.84
CA THR A 282 23.00 14.77 -9.12
C THR A 282 23.05 13.76 -10.26
N ALA A 283 23.69 12.60 -10.05
CA ALA A 283 23.85 11.61 -11.12
C ALA A 283 22.49 11.07 -11.59
N LEU A 284 21.60 10.75 -10.64
CA LEU A 284 20.23 10.34 -10.92
C LEU A 284 19.46 11.45 -11.61
N TRP A 285 19.44 12.64 -11.02
CA TRP A 285 18.76 13.81 -11.57
C TRP A 285 19.19 14.08 -13.01
N ALA A 286 20.50 14.18 -13.26
CA ALA A 286 21.08 14.48 -14.56
C ALA A 286 20.70 13.44 -15.62
N SER A 287 20.71 12.16 -15.25
CA SER A 287 20.40 11.06 -16.16
C SER A 287 18.98 11.10 -16.73
N LEU A 288 18.05 11.79 -16.06
CA LEU A 288 16.64 11.86 -16.44
C LEU A 288 16.27 13.14 -17.21
N GLN A 289 17.17 14.13 -17.26
CA GLN A 289 16.89 15.42 -17.90
C GLN A 289 16.79 15.28 -19.42
N SER A 290 15.72 15.84 -20.00
CA SER A 290 15.48 15.83 -21.46
C SER A 290 15.44 14.43 -22.10
N LYS A 291 15.00 13.42 -21.35
CA LYS A 291 14.94 12.01 -21.80
C LYS A 291 13.52 11.45 -22.00
N GLY A 292 12.48 12.27 -21.88
CA GLY A 292 11.08 11.88 -22.14
C GLY A 292 10.41 11.01 -21.07
N ALA A 293 11.06 10.70 -19.94
CA ALA A 293 10.42 9.98 -18.83
C ALA A 293 9.42 10.87 -18.07
N ALA A 294 8.18 10.43 -17.84
CA ALA A 294 7.17 11.20 -17.09
C ALA A 294 7.35 11.13 -15.56
N TRP A 295 8.54 10.80 -15.07
CA TRP A 295 8.81 10.54 -13.64
C TRP A 295 9.01 11.84 -12.86
N CYS A 296 8.38 11.95 -11.68
CA CYS A 296 8.60 13.06 -10.75
C CYS A 296 10.05 13.14 -10.23
N THR A 297 10.81 12.03 -10.29
CA THR A 297 12.24 11.92 -9.96
C THR A 297 13.13 12.83 -10.81
N LYS A 298 12.62 13.40 -11.91
CA LYS A 298 13.29 14.46 -12.68
C LYS A 298 13.56 15.74 -11.87
N GLY A 299 12.78 16.00 -10.80
CA GLY A 299 13.06 17.10 -9.87
C GLY A 299 14.20 16.75 -8.93
N PHE A 300 15.16 17.67 -8.74
CA PHE A 300 16.32 17.44 -7.88
C PHE A 300 15.92 17.09 -6.44
N GLY A 301 14.95 17.81 -5.86
CA GLY A 301 14.43 17.53 -4.52
C GLY A 301 13.74 16.16 -4.42
N THR A 302 12.99 15.76 -5.44
CA THR A 302 12.34 14.44 -5.50
C THR A 302 13.37 13.32 -5.56
N ALA A 303 14.40 13.46 -6.42
CA ALA A 303 15.49 12.51 -6.49
C ALA A 303 16.20 12.37 -5.12
N GLN A 304 16.42 13.49 -4.42
CA GLN A 304 16.98 13.48 -3.08
C GLN A 304 16.11 12.68 -2.09
N THR A 305 14.82 12.98 -2.00
CA THR A 305 13.89 12.29 -1.09
C THR A 305 13.81 10.79 -1.39
N GLN A 306 13.80 10.40 -2.67
CA GLN A 306 13.73 9.00 -3.04
C GLN A 306 15.03 8.25 -2.69
N LEU A 307 16.20 8.87 -2.84
CA LEU A 307 17.48 8.30 -2.42
C LEU A 307 17.66 8.25 -0.90
N GLN A 308 16.98 9.10 -0.13
CA GLN A 308 16.89 8.95 1.33
C GLN A 308 16.03 7.73 1.72
N GLY A 309 15.01 7.42 0.91
CA GLY A 309 14.12 6.28 1.11
C GLY A 309 14.79 4.92 0.84
N GLY A 310 15.73 4.85 -0.11
CA GLY A 310 16.41 3.62 -0.48
C GLY A 310 17.27 3.77 -1.75
N ASP A 311 17.88 2.67 -2.19
CA ASP A 311 18.52 2.62 -3.50
C ASP A 311 17.50 2.89 -4.62
N PHE A 312 17.96 3.43 -5.73
CA PHE A 312 17.14 3.68 -6.91
C PHE A 312 17.81 3.06 -8.14
N TYR A 313 17.08 2.24 -8.88
CA TYR A 313 17.59 1.56 -10.07
C TYR A 313 16.88 2.11 -11.30
N VAL A 314 17.64 2.41 -12.35
CA VAL A 314 17.07 2.80 -13.65
C VAL A 314 17.66 1.95 -14.75
N TYR A 315 16.80 1.40 -15.58
CA TYR A 315 17.20 0.73 -16.81
C TYR A 315 17.21 1.74 -17.96
N TYR A 316 18.36 1.88 -18.60
CA TYR A 316 18.52 2.75 -19.76
C TYR A 316 18.73 1.92 -21.02
N THR A 317 17.88 2.11 -22.03
CA THR A 317 18.10 1.56 -23.36
C THR A 317 19.10 2.38 -24.16
N LEU A 318 19.65 1.73 -25.19
CA LEU A 318 20.64 2.35 -26.05
C LEU A 318 20.05 3.52 -26.85
N ASP A 319 20.77 4.63 -26.89
CA ASP A 319 20.50 5.75 -27.79
C ASP A 319 21.03 5.46 -29.21
N LYS A 320 20.85 6.43 -30.12
CA LYS A 320 21.31 6.31 -31.52
C LYS A 320 22.83 6.14 -31.65
N GLN A 321 23.59 6.46 -30.61
CA GLN A 321 25.05 6.31 -30.54
C GLN A 321 25.45 4.98 -29.85
N GLY A 322 24.48 4.14 -29.49
CA GLY A 322 24.71 2.85 -28.85
C GLY A 322 25.05 2.95 -27.36
N LYS A 323 24.77 4.10 -26.70
CA LYS A 323 25.02 4.28 -25.27
C LYS A 323 23.72 4.14 -24.47
N PRO A 324 23.73 3.46 -23.30
CA PRO A 324 22.54 3.28 -22.47
C PRO A 324 22.16 4.59 -21.77
N THR A 325 21.42 5.47 -22.44
CA THR A 325 21.08 6.80 -21.92
C THR A 325 19.59 7.15 -21.97
N ILE A 326 18.74 6.25 -22.48
CA ILE A 326 17.29 6.46 -22.57
C ILE A 326 16.58 5.68 -21.44
N PRO A 327 16.09 6.34 -20.37
CA PRO A 327 15.46 5.68 -19.24
C PRO A 327 14.12 5.04 -19.64
N ARG A 328 13.91 3.77 -19.26
CA ARG A 328 12.70 2.99 -19.62
C ARG A 328 12.00 2.36 -18.43
N VAL A 329 12.75 1.94 -17.41
CA VAL A 329 12.21 1.34 -16.18
C VAL A 329 12.92 1.97 -14.99
N ALA A 330 12.16 2.26 -13.92
CA ALA A 330 12.69 2.66 -12.63
C ALA A 330 12.19 1.71 -11.52
N ILE A 331 13.07 1.33 -10.60
CA ILE A 331 12.73 0.59 -9.38
C ILE A 331 13.21 1.41 -8.19
N ARG A 332 12.28 1.84 -7.35
CA ARG A 332 12.54 2.58 -6.11
C ARG A 332 12.53 1.62 -4.94
N MET A 333 13.61 1.59 -4.16
CA MET A 333 13.64 0.87 -2.89
C MET A 333 13.07 1.74 -1.75
N GLN A 334 12.50 1.08 -0.75
CA GLN A 334 12.08 1.64 0.52
C GLN A 334 12.72 0.78 1.63
N GLY A 335 13.82 1.28 2.20
CA GLY A 335 14.73 0.44 2.99
C GLY A 335 15.27 -0.70 2.14
N ASP A 336 15.15 -1.93 2.64
CA ASP A 336 15.61 -3.15 1.95
C ASP A 336 14.53 -3.79 1.06
N ASN A 337 13.34 -3.17 0.93
CA ASN A 337 12.25 -3.71 0.11
C ASN A 337 12.05 -2.88 -1.16
N ILE A 338 11.53 -3.52 -2.21
CA ILE A 338 11.02 -2.79 -3.37
C ILE A 338 9.79 -2.00 -2.92
N GLY A 339 9.84 -0.68 -3.09
CA GLY A 339 8.70 0.19 -2.83
C GLY A 339 7.82 0.37 -4.05
N GLU A 340 8.43 0.50 -5.24
CA GLU A 340 7.70 0.79 -6.47
C GLU A 340 8.49 0.44 -7.73
N VAL A 341 7.76 0.08 -8.79
CA VAL A 341 8.29 -0.18 -10.14
C VAL A 341 7.49 0.64 -11.14
N ARG A 342 8.19 1.41 -12.00
CA ARG A 342 7.61 2.41 -12.91
C ARG A 342 8.19 2.26 -14.31
N GLY A 343 7.40 2.57 -15.32
CA GLY A 343 7.80 2.67 -16.72
C GLY A 343 7.51 4.03 -17.34
N VAL A 344 7.62 4.11 -18.67
CA VAL A 344 7.48 5.34 -19.47
C VAL A 344 6.43 5.20 -20.58
N LEU A 345 5.54 4.21 -20.49
CA LEU A 345 4.48 3.99 -21.50
C LEU A 345 3.57 5.22 -21.62
N ASP A 346 3.20 5.79 -20.48
CA ASP A 346 2.26 6.90 -20.34
C ASP A 346 2.58 7.77 -19.11
N ASN A 347 1.80 8.83 -18.91
CA ASN A 347 1.92 9.73 -17.77
C ASN A 347 1.50 9.09 -16.42
N GLN A 348 0.87 7.91 -16.45
CA GLN A 348 0.60 7.10 -15.27
C GLN A 348 1.81 6.25 -14.85
N GLN A 349 2.91 6.32 -15.62
CA GLN A 349 4.17 5.62 -15.37
C GLN A 349 4.03 4.10 -15.50
N ASN A 350 3.14 3.63 -16.38
CA ASN A 350 2.98 2.21 -16.67
C ASN A 350 4.21 1.64 -17.39
N LEU A 351 4.47 0.34 -17.18
CA LEU A 351 5.50 -0.41 -17.90
C LEU A 351 5.06 -0.69 -19.34
N GLU A 352 6.00 -0.55 -20.27
CA GLU A 352 5.80 -1.00 -21.65
C GLU A 352 5.87 -2.52 -21.70
N GLY A 353 5.03 -3.16 -22.52
CA GLY A 353 4.95 -4.62 -22.57
C GLY A 353 6.28 -5.32 -22.88
N ASN A 354 7.11 -4.72 -23.72
CA ASN A 354 8.44 -5.24 -24.07
C ASN A 354 9.50 -5.03 -22.96
N MET A 355 9.21 -4.22 -21.94
CA MET A 355 10.09 -3.94 -20.80
C MET A 355 9.76 -4.77 -19.55
N ILE A 356 8.58 -5.40 -19.49
CA ILE A 356 8.11 -6.16 -18.31
C ILE A 356 9.12 -7.23 -17.90
N GLY A 357 9.57 -8.07 -18.84
CA GLY A 357 10.52 -9.16 -18.53
C GLY A 357 11.87 -8.65 -18.01
N ILE A 358 12.32 -7.47 -18.46
CA ILE A 358 13.56 -6.84 -17.98
C ILE A 358 13.38 -6.32 -16.55
N ALA A 359 12.23 -5.71 -16.26
CA ALA A 359 11.88 -5.26 -14.91
C ALA A 359 11.79 -6.43 -13.93
N GLU A 360 11.06 -7.49 -14.29
CA GLU A 360 10.88 -8.68 -13.46
C GLU A 360 12.21 -9.40 -13.17
N ALA A 361 13.06 -9.56 -14.20
CA ALA A 361 14.39 -10.14 -14.01
C ALA A 361 15.20 -9.36 -12.97
N LYS A 362 15.17 -8.01 -13.04
CA LYS A 362 15.88 -7.20 -12.06
C LYS A 362 15.26 -7.26 -10.67
N MET A 363 13.94 -7.23 -10.58
CA MET A 363 13.23 -7.35 -9.30
C MET A 363 13.62 -8.63 -8.56
N ASN A 364 13.73 -9.76 -9.27
CA ASN A 364 14.10 -11.05 -8.68
C ASN A 364 15.51 -11.07 -8.07
N GLU A 365 16.39 -10.15 -8.46
CA GLU A 365 17.72 -9.99 -7.87
C GLU A 365 17.70 -9.12 -6.60
N LEU A 366 16.61 -8.40 -6.34
CA LEU A 366 16.51 -7.42 -5.26
C LEU A 366 15.83 -8.03 -4.03
N PRO A 367 16.24 -7.62 -2.82
CA PRO A 367 15.55 -8.01 -1.59
C PRO A 367 14.10 -7.51 -1.60
N GLY A 368 13.20 -8.31 -1.03
CA GLY A 368 11.77 -8.00 -0.96
C GLY A 368 10.96 -8.27 -2.24
N ALA A 369 11.54 -8.89 -3.27
CA ALA A 369 10.85 -9.18 -4.54
C ALA A 369 9.55 -9.98 -4.38
N GLU A 370 9.60 -11.10 -3.67
CA GLU A 370 8.43 -11.95 -3.45
C GLU A 370 7.34 -11.23 -2.66
N LYS A 371 7.73 -10.48 -1.62
CA LYS A 371 6.80 -9.64 -0.85
C LYS A 371 6.15 -8.58 -1.73
N TYR A 372 6.91 -7.92 -2.61
CA TYR A 372 6.38 -6.92 -3.53
C TYR A 372 5.41 -7.52 -4.55
N LYS A 373 5.74 -8.69 -5.13
CA LYS A 373 4.85 -9.40 -6.06
C LYS A 373 3.55 -9.79 -5.39
N GLN A 374 3.63 -10.35 -4.18
CA GLN A 374 2.45 -10.70 -3.39
C GLN A 374 1.60 -9.46 -3.11
N ALA A 375 2.19 -8.39 -2.55
CA ALA A 375 1.48 -7.16 -2.27
C ALA A 375 0.85 -6.52 -3.53
N SER A 376 1.54 -6.55 -4.67
CA SER A 376 1.00 -6.07 -5.93
C SER A 376 -0.18 -6.92 -6.42
N SER A 377 -0.08 -8.24 -6.32
CA SER A 377 -1.16 -9.17 -6.68
C SER A 377 -2.38 -8.99 -5.79
N ASP A 378 -2.14 -8.96 -4.48
CA ASP A 378 -3.17 -8.78 -3.45
C ASP A 378 -3.89 -7.44 -3.62
N MET A 379 -3.18 -6.35 -3.85
CA MET A 379 -3.81 -5.04 -4.10
C MET A 379 -4.63 -5.02 -5.39
N LYS A 380 -4.19 -5.71 -6.46
CA LYS A 380 -5.00 -5.84 -7.69
C LYS A 380 -6.27 -6.63 -7.43
N GLN A 381 -6.18 -7.74 -6.71
CA GLN A 381 -7.33 -8.57 -6.37
C GLN A 381 -8.30 -7.82 -5.44
N LEU A 382 -7.79 -7.12 -4.42
CA LEU A 382 -8.60 -6.28 -3.53
C LEU A 382 -9.31 -5.16 -4.29
N THR A 383 -8.63 -4.45 -5.20
CA THR A 383 -9.26 -3.45 -6.06
C THR A 383 -10.32 -4.06 -6.99
N SER A 384 -10.09 -5.27 -7.50
CA SER A 384 -11.12 -5.97 -8.28
C SER A 384 -12.34 -6.34 -7.44
N LEU A 385 -12.12 -6.78 -6.21
CA LEU A 385 -13.17 -7.20 -5.27
C LEU A 385 -13.99 -6.00 -4.79
N GLU A 386 -13.33 -4.87 -4.55
CA GLU A 386 -13.96 -3.58 -4.26
C GLU A 386 -14.88 -3.14 -5.42
N LYS A 387 -14.40 -3.22 -6.68
CA LYS A 387 -15.20 -2.89 -7.87
C LYS A 387 -16.43 -3.79 -8.00
N LYS A 388 -16.27 -5.11 -7.84
CA LYS A 388 -17.39 -6.07 -7.84
C LYS A 388 -18.44 -5.71 -6.77
N THR A 389 -17.97 -5.42 -5.56
CA THR A 389 -18.83 -5.05 -4.42
C THR A 389 -19.62 -3.77 -4.72
N LYS A 390 -18.97 -2.73 -5.26
CA LYS A 390 -19.61 -1.46 -5.65
C LYS A 390 -20.62 -1.61 -6.78
N ALA A 391 -20.35 -2.52 -7.72
CA ALA A 391 -21.27 -2.86 -8.80
C ALA A 391 -22.45 -3.74 -8.35
N GLY A 392 -22.47 -4.20 -7.09
CA GLY A 392 -23.49 -5.12 -6.58
C GLY A 392 -23.36 -6.54 -7.14
N GLU A 393 -22.20 -6.90 -7.68
CA GLU A 393 -21.92 -8.25 -8.19
C GLU A 393 -21.78 -9.24 -7.04
N GLN A 394 -22.21 -10.49 -7.27
CA GLN A 394 -22.01 -11.56 -6.29
C GLN A 394 -20.54 -11.96 -6.24
N LEU A 395 -19.97 -12.00 -5.03
CA LEU A 395 -18.63 -12.51 -4.80
C LEU A 395 -18.61 -14.04 -4.91
N THR A 396 -17.56 -14.55 -5.54
CA THR A 396 -17.31 -15.99 -5.66
C THR A 396 -16.68 -16.56 -4.40
N LYS A 397 -16.55 -17.89 -4.31
CA LYS A 397 -15.83 -18.55 -3.22
C LYS A 397 -14.40 -18.02 -3.08
N ASP A 398 -13.67 -17.89 -4.19
CA ASP A 398 -12.28 -17.41 -4.18
C ASP A 398 -12.18 -15.95 -3.74
N ASP A 399 -13.15 -15.11 -4.12
CA ASP A 399 -13.25 -13.74 -3.62
C ASP A 399 -13.45 -13.72 -2.10
N LEU A 400 -14.31 -14.59 -1.55
CA LEU A 400 -14.57 -14.66 -0.11
C LEU A 400 -13.40 -15.26 0.68
N VAL A 401 -12.74 -16.29 0.14
CA VAL A 401 -11.54 -16.89 0.73
C VAL A 401 -10.43 -15.84 0.85
N PHE A 402 -10.26 -15.02 -0.20
CA PHE A 402 -9.32 -13.89 -0.19
C PHE A 402 -9.76 -12.79 0.79
N LEU A 403 -11.01 -12.32 0.71
CA LEU A 403 -11.55 -11.23 1.56
C LEU A 403 -11.46 -11.54 3.05
N TYR A 404 -11.72 -12.79 3.43
CA TYR A 404 -11.66 -13.24 4.81
C TYR A 404 -10.27 -13.72 5.24
N GLU A 405 -9.26 -13.56 4.38
CA GLU A 405 -7.85 -13.88 4.68
C GLU A 405 -7.68 -15.33 5.16
N ILE A 406 -8.47 -16.25 4.59
CA ILE A 406 -8.58 -17.64 5.06
C ILE A 406 -7.29 -18.43 4.84
N ASP A 407 -6.63 -18.18 3.71
CA ASP A 407 -5.39 -18.84 3.30
C ASP A 407 -4.15 -18.08 3.75
N HIS A 408 -4.15 -16.76 3.58
CA HIS A 408 -3.08 -15.87 4.03
C HIS A 408 -3.62 -14.45 4.28
N PRO A 409 -2.92 -13.64 5.10
CA PRO A 409 -3.17 -12.21 5.20
C PRO A 409 -2.96 -11.50 3.86
N ILE A 410 -3.77 -10.48 3.57
CA ILE A 410 -3.63 -9.64 2.39
C ILE A 410 -2.44 -8.67 2.61
N GLU A 411 -1.44 -8.75 1.74
CA GLU A 411 -0.26 -7.89 1.81
C GLU A 411 -0.49 -6.57 1.05
N GLY A 412 -0.08 -5.46 1.66
CA GLY A 412 -0.12 -4.13 1.04
C GLY A 412 1.22 -3.42 1.13
N PHE A 413 1.31 -2.22 0.54
CA PHE A 413 2.53 -1.39 0.61
C PHE A 413 2.62 -0.54 1.89
N GLY A 414 1.57 -0.56 2.73
CA GLY A 414 1.51 0.14 4.02
C GLY A 414 1.89 -0.75 5.21
N TYR A 415 2.05 -0.13 6.38
CA TYR A 415 2.34 -0.84 7.66
C TYR A 415 1.08 -1.33 8.38
N GLN A 416 -0.10 -1.02 7.86
CA GLN A 416 -1.40 -1.34 8.47
C GLN A 416 -2.22 -2.16 7.47
N THR A 417 -3.13 -2.99 7.99
CA THR A 417 -4.15 -3.68 7.20
C THR A 417 -4.92 -2.67 6.35
N ASP A 418 -5.17 -3.01 5.09
CA ASP A 418 -5.91 -2.14 4.18
C ASP A 418 -7.36 -1.96 4.69
N PRO A 419 -7.83 -0.70 4.88
CA PRO A 419 -9.15 -0.44 5.45
C PRO A 419 -10.29 -1.03 4.60
N ARG A 420 -10.09 -1.18 3.29
CA ARG A 420 -11.11 -1.72 2.37
C ARG A 420 -11.55 -3.13 2.72
N ILE A 421 -10.65 -3.94 3.29
CA ILE A 421 -10.98 -5.31 3.74
C ILE A 421 -12.12 -5.25 4.76
N LYS A 422 -11.99 -4.37 5.77
CA LYS A 422 -13.03 -4.20 6.80
C LYS A 422 -14.30 -3.60 6.19
N GLU A 423 -14.16 -2.55 5.39
CA GLU A 423 -15.29 -1.85 4.76
C GLU A 423 -16.16 -2.82 3.93
N ILE A 424 -15.55 -3.70 3.15
CA ILE A 424 -16.26 -4.70 2.36
C ILE A 424 -16.89 -5.75 3.27
N ARG A 425 -16.16 -6.29 4.25
CA ARG A 425 -16.66 -7.29 5.20
C ARG A 425 -17.86 -6.80 6.01
N ASP A 426 -17.89 -5.52 6.40
CA ASP A 426 -19.00 -4.91 7.14
C ASP A 426 -20.33 -4.89 6.37
N THR A 427 -20.28 -4.95 5.03
CA THR A 427 -21.48 -5.01 4.18
C THR A 427 -22.00 -6.42 3.93
N ARG A 428 -21.31 -7.45 4.43
CA ARG A 428 -21.60 -8.86 4.12
C ARG A 428 -22.36 -9.56 5.24
N ASN A 429 -22.93 -10.72 4.91
CA ASN A 429 -23.52 -11.64 5.88
C ASN A 429 -22.61 -12.86 6.07
N PRO A 430 -21.84 -12.93 7.17
CA PRO A 430 -20.92 -14.03 7.42
C PRO A 430 -21.58 -15.42 7.43
N GLU A 431 -22.84 -15.54 7.88
CA GLU A 431 -23.57 -16.81 7.89
C GLU A 431 -23.83 -17.34 6.48
N ALA A 432 -24.16 -16.44 5.54
CA ALA A 432 -24.35 -16.83 4.14
C ALA A 432 -23.02 -17.14 3.45
N ASP A 433 -21.99 -16.34 3.76
CA ASP A 433 -20.67 -16.50 3.14
C ASP A 433 -19.97 -17.79 3.63
N MET A 434 -20.17 -18.20 4.90
CA MET A 434 -19.66 -19.47 5.42
C MET A 434 -20.14 -20.68 4.59
N LEU A 435 -21.40 -20.69 4.15
CA LEU A 435 -21.93 -21.79 3.34
C LEU A 435 -21.17 -21.92 2.00
N MET A 436 -20.76 -20.79 1.42
CA MET A 436 -19.99 -20.75 0.19
C MET A 436 -18.51 -21.10 0.42
N VAL A 437 -17.90 -20.57 1.47
CA VAL A 437 -16.49 -20.83 1.81
C VAL A 437 -16.26 -22.29 2.20
N PHE A 438 -17.16 -22.87 3.00
CA PHE A 438 -17.09 -24.25 3.48
C PHE A 438 -17.74 -25.27 2.54
N GLU A 439 -18.39 -24.81 1.46
CA GLU A 439 -19.12 -25.66 0.51
C GLU A 439 -20.08 -26.64 1.23
N CYS A 440 -20.93 -26.08 2.08
CA CYS A 440 -21.83 -26.83 2.95
C CYS A 440 -23.22 -26.19 3.04
N THR A 441 -24.21 -26.95 3.53
CA THR A 441 -25.55 -26.43 3.83
C THR A 441 -25.67 -26.02 5.31
N PRO A 442 -26.68 -25.21 5.69
CA PRO A 442 -26.85 -24.78 7.09
C PRO A 442 -26.91 -25.95 8.09
N GLN A 443 -27.48 -27.09 7.70
CA GLN A 443 -27.60 -28.29 8.55
C GLN A 443 -26.26 -29.00 8.77
N GLN A 444 -25.25 -28.70 7.95
CA GLN A 444 -23.91 -29.27 8.06
C GLN A 444 -22.98 -28.39 8.92
N ILE A 445 -23.46 -27.26 9.43
CA ILE A 445 -22.76 -26.41 10.39
C ILE A 445 -23.31 -26.66 11.79
N ALA A 446 -22.44 -27.03 12.72
CA ALA A 446 -22.77 -27.12 14.14
C ALA A 446 -22.23 -25.89 14.89
N HIS A 447 -23.05 -25.32 15.77
CA HIS A 447 -22.68 -24.19 16.65
C HIS A 447 -22.53 -24.60 18.12
N ASN A 448 -22.86 -25.85 18.44
CA ASN A 448 -22.63 -26.47 19.75
C ASN A 448 -22.40 -27.99 19.59
N PRO A 449 -21.79 -28.65 20.59
CA PRO A 449 -21.45 -30.07 20.51
C PRO A 449 -22.64 -30.99 20.24
N GLN A 450 -23.85 -30.64 20.69
CA GLN A 450 -25.06 -31.46 20.54
C GLN A 450 -25.58 -31.49 19.09
N GLN A 451 -25.18 -30.53 18.26
CA GLN A 451 -25.52 -30.50 16.83
C GLN A 451 -24.60 -31.36 15.98
N ILE A 452 -23.45 -31.80 16.52
CA ILE A 452 -22.47 -32.58 15.77
C ILE A 452 -23.00 -33.99 15.50
N ASN A 453 -23.02 -34.38 14.23
CA ASN A 453 -23.46 -35.68 13.75
C ASN A 453 -22.72 -36.07 12.44
N GLU A 454 -23.06 -37.21 11.86
CA GLU A 454 -22.42 -37.75 10.65
C GLU A 454 -22.49 -36.84 9.41
N SER A 455 -23.44 -35.90 9.37
CA SER A 455 -23.58 -34.94 8.26
C SER A 455 -22.85 -33.62 8.49
N THR A 456 -22.33 -33.38 9.70
CA THR A 456 -21.65 -32.14 10.09
C THR A 456 -20.30 -32.05 9.39
N LYS A 457 -20.09 -30.96 8.63
CA LYS A 457 -18.82 -30.62 7.99
C LYS A 457 -18.02 -29.57 8.75
N ALA A 458 -18.72 -28.62 9.37
CA ALA A 458 -18.11 -27.47 10.01
C ALA A 458 -18.61 -27.28 11.45
N TYR A 459 -17.73 -26.82 12.33
CA TYR A 459 -18.08 -26.35 13.67
C TYR A 459 -17.70 -24.88 13.82
N VAL A 460 -18.66 -24.04 14.24
CA VAL A 460 -18.48 -22.60 14.45
C VAL A 460 -19.10 -22.21 15.79
N GLY A 461 -18.30 -22.25 16.85
CA GLY A 461 -18.77 -21.94 18.21
C GLY A 461 -17.72 -22.13 19.31
N PRO A 462 -18.07 -21.85 20.57
CA PRO A 462 -17.12 -21.95 21.69
C PRO A 462 -16.69 -23.41 21.91
N LEU A 463 -15.40 -23.63 22.21
CA LEU A 463 -14.86 -24.98 22.45
C LEU A 463 -15.21 -25.51 23.85
N VAL A 464 -15.24 -24.61 24.85
CA VAL A 464 -15.51 -24.96 26.24
C VAL A 464 -17.02 -24.97 26.46
N GLN A 465 -17.61 -26.16 26.41
CA GLN A 465 -19.00 -26.39 26.77
C GLN A 465 -19.10 -27.54 27.78
N GLN A 466 -20.12 -27.48 28.62
CA GLN A 466 -20.35 -28.49 29.66
C GLN A 466 -21.56 -29.36 29.31
N ASP A 467 -21.51 -30.61 29.73
CA ASP A 467 -22.67 -31.50 29.71
C ASP A 467 -23.67 -31.16 30.83
N GLU A 468 -24.78 -31.89 30.88
CA GLU A 468 -25.84 -31.71 31.88
C GLU A 468 -25.35 -31.94 33.32
N GLN A 469 -24.20 -32.59 33.50
CA GLN A 469 -23.56 -32.85 34.79
C GLN A 469 -22.49 -31.82 35.14
N GLY A 470 -22.29 -30.79 34.30
CA GLY A 470 -21.31 -29.73 34.50
C GLY A 470 -19.88 -30.10 34.13
N LYS A 471 -19.66 -31.23 33.45
CA LYS A 471 -18.33 -31.66 33.02
C LYS A 471 -18.04 -31.13 31.61
N THR A 472 -16.81 -30.64 31.40
CA THR A 472 -16.35 -30.18 30.08
C THR A 472 -16.44 -31.30 29.04
N ILE A 473 -17.07 -31.01 27.90
CA ILE A 473 -17.21 -31.93 26.77
C ILE A 473 -15.85 -32.02 26.04
N PRO A 474 -15.33 -33.23 25.75
CA PRO A 474 -14.09 -33.40 25.01
C PRO A 474 -14.31 -33.16 23.51
N ILE A 475 -14.51 -31.89 23.14
CA ILE A 475 -14.99 -31.50 21.80
C ILE A 475 -14.07 -31.94 20.66
N PHE A 476 -12.75 -32.03 20.88
CA PHE A 476 -11.82 -32.50 19.85
C PHE A 476 -11.98 -33.99 19.54
N GLU A 477 -12.46 -34.80 20.48
CA GLU A 477 -12.81 -36.20 20.20
C GLU A 477 -14.01 -36.27 19.25
N LEU A 478 -14.99 -35.39 19.40
CA LEU A 478 -16.13 -35.29 18.48
C LEU A 478 -15.68 -34.84 17.08
N PHE A 479 -14.80 -33.84 17.00
CA PHE A 479 -14.24 -33.38 15.73
C PHE A 479 -13.52 -34.52 14.98
N GLN A 480 -12.74 -35.34 15.70
CA GLN A 480 -12.08 -36.50 15.13
C GLN A 480 -13.03 -37.64 14.79
N GLN A 481 -14.03 -37.90 15.64
CA GLN A 481 -15.01 -38.96 15.44
C GLN A 481 -15.76 -38.75 14.12
N TYR A 482 -16.25 -37.53 13.89
CA TYR A 482 -17.04 -37.17 12.71
C TYR A 482 -16.23 -36.56 11.57
N SER A 483 -14.90 -36.43 11.72
CA SER A 483 -13.97 -35.95 10.68
C SER A 483 -14.33 -34.56 10.15
N LEU A 484 -14.61 -33.60 11.04
CA LEU A 484 -14.97 -32.24 10.65
C LEU A 484 -13.80 -31.54 9.94
N GLU A 485 -14.11 -30.79 8.89
CA GLU A 485 -13.14 -30.15 7.99
C GLU A 485 -12.85 -28.69 8.39
N HIS A 486 -13.87 -27.98 8.90
CA HIS A 486 -13.79 -26.56 9.22
C HIS A 486 -14.08 -26.33 10.70
N LEU A 487 -13.09 -25.81 11.43
CA LEU A 487 -13.18 -25.61 12.88
C LEU A 487 -12.93 -24.14 13.23
N TYR A 488 -13.92 -23.48 13.82
CA TYR A 488 -13.84 -22.07 14.19
C TYR A 488 -14.45 -21.83 15.58
N THR A 489 -13.81 -20.98 16.38
CA THR A 489 -14.44 -20.40 17.58
C THR A 489 -15.39 -19.26 17.23
N SER A 490 -15.07 -18.53 16.15
CA SER A 490 -15.91 -17.54 15.48
C SER A 490 -15.41 -17.36 14.06
N PHE A 491 -16.29 -17.29 13.07
CA PHE A 491 -15.86 -17.05 11.68
C PHE A 491 -15.72 -15.55 11.39
N PRO A 492 -14.64 -15.11 10.71
CA PRO A 492 -13.47 -15.89 10.25
C PRO A 492 -12.29 -15.94 11.25
N GLU A 493 -12.22 -15.09 12.29
CA GLU A 493 -11.01 -14.89 13.09
C GLU A 493 -10.57 -16.11 13.91
N GLY A 494 -11.54 -16.93 14.35
CA GLY A 494 -11.36 -18.01 15.30
C GLY A 494 -10.95 -19.35 14.68
N LYS A 495 -10.30 -19.36 13.51
CA LYS A 495 -9.92 -20.59 12.81
C LYS A 495 -8.98 -21.44 13.67
N ILE A 496 -9.40 -22.66 13.99
CA ILE A 496 -8.56 -23.65 14.68
C ILE A 496 -7.69 -24.35 13.63
N ARG A 497 -6.40 -24.03 13.63
CA ARG A 497 -5.46 -24.59 12.66
C ARG A 497 -5.00 -25.97 13.10
N GLN A 498 -5.01 -26.89 12.14
CA GLN A 498 -4.55 -28.26 12.33
C GLN A 498 -3.31 -28.53 11.49
N TYR A 499 -2.40 -29.34 12.03
CA TYR A 499 -1.15 -29.70 11.35
C TYR A 499 -0.88 -31.18 11.50
N ASN A 500 -0.34 -31.78 10.43
CA ASN A 500 0.18 -33.14 10.48
C ASN A 500 1.70 -33.07 10.43
N VAL A 501 2.35 -33.53 11.49
CA VAL A 501 3.81 -33.44 11.65
C VAL A 501 4.39 -34.84 11.78
N ALA A 502 5.28 -35.19 10.85
CA ALA A 502 6.04 -36.42 10.91
C ALA A 502 7.14 -36.30 11.99
N ILE A 503 7.07 -37.16 13.00
CA ILE A 503 8.01 -37.26 14.12
C ILE A 503 8.72 -38.62 14.15
N GLY A 504 9.76 -38.73 14.98
CA GLY A 504 10.58 -39.93 15.10
C GLY A 504 11.64 -40.09 14.00
N VAL A 505 12.35 -41.21 14.05
CA VAL A 505 13.49 -41.60 13.18
C VAL A 505 14.75 -40.76 13.39
N LYS A 506 14.61 -39.44 13.49
CA LYS A 506 15.72 -38.50 13.63
C LYS A 506 16.13 -38.40 15.08
N ASN A 507 17.43 -38.60 15.33
CA ASN A 507 17.99 -38.27 16.62
C ASN A 507 18.22 -36.75 16.73
N LYS A 508 18.49 -36.29 17.96
CA LYS A 508 18.81 -34.90 18.29
C LYS A 508 19.89 -34.26 17.40
N ALA A 509 20.98 -34.96 17.10
CA ALA A 509 22.06 -34.41 16.28
C ALA A 509 21.60 -34.17 14.84
N GLN A 510 20.80 -35.09 14.29
CA GLN A 510 20.20 -34.95 12.96
C GLN A 510 19.19 -33.79 12.92
N LEU A 511 18.37 -33.62 13.96
CA LEU A 511 17.43 -32.50 14.05
C LEU A 511 18.13 -31.14 14.04
N LYS A 512 19.20 -30.99 14.84
CA LYS A 512 20.02 -29.76 14.84
C LYS A 512 20.64 -29.50 13.48
N GLN A 513 21.22 -30.52 12.86
CA GLN A 513 21.82 -30.41 11.53
C GLN A 513 20.81 -29.97 10.47
N GLU A 514 19.57 -30.48 10.50
CA GLU A 514 18.54 -30.08 9.54
C GLU A 514 18.00 -28.68 9.77
N LEU A 515 17.87 -28.25 11.04
CA LEU A 515 17.49 -26.88 11.40
C LEU A 515 18.53 -25.90 10.87
N ASP A 516 19.81 -26.18 11.12
CA ASP A 516 20.93 -25.38 10.63
C ASP A 516 20.98 -25.35 9.09
N ALA A 517 20.77 -26.50 8.43
CA ALA A 517 20.76 -26.60 6.97
C ALA A 517 19.62 -25.80 6.32
N LYS A 518 18.52 -25.57 7.05
CA LYS A 518 17.41 -24.70 6.63
C LYS A 518 17.55 -23.24 7.08
N ASN A 519 18.70 -22.87 7.64
CA ASN A 519 18.95 -21.54 8.20
C ASN A 519 17.91 -21.13 9.26
N ILE A 520 17.44 -22.10 10.05
CA ILE A 520 16.51 -21.87 11.16
C ILE A 520 17.35 -21.58 12.40
N HIS A 521 17.13 -20.43 13.02
CA HIS A 521 17.86 -20.03 14.21
C HIS A 521 17.42 -20.84 15.43
N ILE A 522 18.37 -21.45 16.15
CA ILE A 522 18.14 -22.14 17.42
C ILE A 522 18.69 -21.26 18.54
N TYR A 523 17.81 -20.74 19.40
CA TYR A 523 18.24 -19.96 20.56
C TYR A 523 18.88 -20.85 21.64
N ASP A 524 19.69 -20.23 22.49
CA ASP A 524 20.43 -20.93 23.55
C ASP A 524 19.53 -21.76 24.46
N TRP A 525 18.35 -21.25 24.83
CA TRP A 525 17.41 -21.97 25.68
C TRP A 525 16.78 -23.16 24.95
N ALA A 526 16.37 -23.03 23.68
CA ALA A 526 15.95 -24.19 22.89
C ALA A 526 17.05 -25.24 22.78
N ASN A 527 18.30 -24.79 22.58
CA ASN A 527 19.43 -25.69 22.52
C ASN A 527 19.61 -26.44 23.84
N ASP A 528 19.37 -25.82 25.00
CA ASP A 528 19.39 -26.52 26.30
C ASP A 528 18.34 -27.60 26.42
N LEU A 529 17.12 -27.31 25.97
CA LEU A 529 16.03 -28.28 25.97
C LEU A 529 16.38 -29.47 25.07
N LEU A 530 16.92 -29.22 23.87
CA LEU A 530 17.44 -30.27 22.99
C LEU A 530 18.59 -31.03 23.64
N GLU A 531 19.45 -30.35 24.39
CA GLU A 531 20.62 -30.96 25.02
C GLU A 531 20.31 -31.82 26.25
N SER A 532 19.14 -31.63 26.86
CA SER A 532 18.69 -32.35 28.04
C SER A 532 18.55 -33.86 27.84
N LYS A 533 18.81 -34.62 28.90
CA LYS A 533 18.57 -36.06 28.97
C LYS A 533 17.07 -36.42 28.90
N ASP A 534 16.20 -35.47 29.25
CA ASP A 534 14.76 -35.66 29.25
C ASP A 534 14.14 -35.40 27.86
N PHE A 535 14.94 -34.90 26.91
CA PHE A 535 14.56 -34.84 25.50
C PHE A 535 14.80 -36.19 24.82
N THR A 536 13.71 -36.86 24.45
CA THR A 536 13.73 -38.17 23.78
C THR A 536 13.05 -38.09 22.42
N THR A 537 13.49 -38.94 21.50
CA THR A 537 12.93 -39.07 20.13
C THR A 537 12.44 -40.49 19.90
N LEU A 538 11.34 -40.63 19.16
CA LEU A 538 10.81 -41.94 18.76
C LEU A 538 11.75 -42.61 17.75
N LYS A 539 11.95 -43.92 17.90
CA LYS A 539 12.77 -44.71 16.96
C LYS A 539 12.03 -45.04 15.66
N THR A 540 10.71 -45.11 15.73
CA THR A 540 9.83 -45.41 14.59
C THR A 540 9.15 -44.13 14.13
N PRO A 541 8.91 -43.98 12.82
CA PRO A 541 8.19 -42.83 12.30
C PRO A 541 6.75 -42.84 12.80
N GLU A 542 6.25 -41.66 13.16
CA GLU A 542 4.88 -41.46 13.60
C GLU A 542 4.35 -40.13 13.05
N GLN A 543 3.03 -40.04 12.86
CA GLN A 543 2.35 -38.79 12.53
C GLN A 543 1.69 -38.22 13.80
N ALA A 544 2.10 -37.01 14.17
CA ALA A 544 1.46 -36.22 15.21
C ALA A 544 0.45 -35.26 14.56
N ASN A 545 -0.83 -35.45 14.88
CA ASN A 545 -1.89 -34.53 14.47
C ASN A 545 -2.03 -33.46 15.55
N LEU A 546 -1.89 -32.20 15.18
CA LEU A 546 -1.75 -31.08 16.09
C LEU A 546 -2.92 -30.11 15.93
N ALA A 547 -3.34 -29.47 17.02
CA ALA A 547 -4.26 -28.34 17.01
C ALA A 547 -3.59 -27.11 17.65
N ARG A 548 -3.63 -25.98 16.95
CA ARG A 548 -3.16 -24.68 17.46
C ARG A 548 -4.33 -23.90 18.05
N LEU A 549 -4.16 -23.43 19.28
CA LEU A 549 -5.15 -22.71 20.07
C LEU A 549 -4.51 -21.53 20.77
N THR A 550 -5.26 -20.45 20.93
CA THR A 550 -4.89 -19.39 21.87
C THR A 550 -5.36 -19.73 23.29
N VAL A 551 -4.74 -19.11 24.29
CA VAL A 551 -5.22 -19.18 25.68
C VAL A 551 -6.68 -18.73 25.79
N LYS A 552 -7.11 -17.76 24.98
CA LYS A 552 -8.51 -17.36 24.86
C LYS A 552 -9.41 -18.47 24.30
N ASP A 553 -8.98 -19.21 23.27
CA ASP A 553 -9.76 -20.32 22.69
C ASP A 553 -9.97 -21.45 23.71
N LEU A 554 -9.01 -21.63 24.61
CA LEU A 554 -9.14 -22.53 25.77
C LEU A 554 -10.12 -22.00 26.82
N GLY A 555 -10.75 -20.84 26.65
CA GLY A 555 -11.74 -20.29 27.58
C GLY A 555 -11.17 -19.39 28.67
N PHE A 556 -9.97 -18.83 28.46
CA PHE A 556 -9.31 -17.93 29.41
C PHE A 556 -9.09 -16.53 28.81
N PRO A 557 -10.12 -15.67 28.74
CA PRO A 557 -10.05 -14.37 28.06
C PRO A 557 -9.12 -13.35 28.76
N GLN A 558 -8.72 -13.61 30.02
CA GLN A 558 -7.79 -12.78 30.79
C GLN A 558 -6.40 -13.41 30.93
N GLY A 559 -6.15 -14.55 30.26
CA GLY A 559 -4.96 -15.37 30.47
C GLY A 559 -5.16 -16.46 31.52
N ALA A 560 -4.19 -17.36 31.61
CA ALA A 560 -4.18 -18.50 32.52
C ALA A 560 -2.76 -18.99 32.80
N THR A 561 -2.61 -19.79 33.85
CA THR A 561 -1.35 -20.46 34.18
C THR A 561 -1.09 -21.68 33.29
N THR A 562 0.16 -22.13 33.20
CA THR A 562 0.53 -23.34 32.44
C THR A 562 -0.31 -24.56 32.84
N ASP A 563 -0.53 -24.78 34.14
CA ASP A 563 -1.32 -25.92 34.63
C ASP A 563 -2.80 -25.82 34.23
N GLU A 564 -3.42 -24.64 34.36
CA GLU A 564 -4.81 -24.41 33.94
C GLU A 564 -4.98 -24.64 32.43
N ILE A 565 -4.00 -24.19 31.63
CA ILE A 565 -3.95 -24.39 30.18
C ILE A 565 -3.86 -25.89 29.84
N TYR A 566 -2.98 -26.63 30.50
CA TYR A 566 -2.81 -28.07 30.25
C TYR A 566 -4.00 -28.89 30.70
N GLN A 567 -4.57 -28.58 31.88
CA GLN A 567 -5.78 -29.22 32.36
C GLN A 567 -6.94 -29.00 31.37
N ARG A 568 -7.14 -27.76 30.93
CA ARG A 568 -8.20 -27.44 29.97
C ARG A 568 -8.00 -28.11 28.62
N ALA A 569 -6.77 -28.20 28.12
CA ALA A 569 -6.49 -28.93 26.90
C ALA A 569 -6.91 -30.42 27.03
N GLN A 570 -6.58 -31.06 28.16
CA GLN A 570 -6.97 -32.45 28.43
C GLN A 570 -8.48 -32.64 28.54
N GLU A 571 -9.19 -31.71 29.20
CA GLU A 571 -10.65 -31.69 29.30
C GLU A 571 -11.33 -31.60 27.93
N LEU A 572 -10.73 -30.85 26.99
CA LEU A 572 -11.23 -30.70 25.63
C LEU A 572 -10.91 -31.89 24.70
N GLY A 573 -10.20 -32.92 25.20
CA GLY A 573 -9.83 -34.10 24.41
C GLY A 573 -8.48 -34.00 23.70
N LEU A 574 -7.61 -33.07 24.12
CA LEU A 574 -6.24 -32.93 23.62
C LEU A 574 -5.24 -33.63 24.56
N GLU A 575 -4.01 -33.77 24.08
CA GLU A 575 -2.88 -34.35 24.82
C GLU A 575 -1.64 -33.46 24.71
N LEU A 576 -0.75 -33.61 25.70
CA LEU A 576 0.57 -32.98 25.62
C LEU A 576 1.40 -33.62 24.50
N CYS A 577 2.04 -32.78 23.70
CA CYS A 577 2.94 -33.18 22.65
C CYS A 577 4.19 -33.88 23.23
N PRO A 578 4.71 -34.93 22.55
CA PRO A 578 6.10 -35.34 22.71
C PRO A 578 7.04 -34.15 22.47
N ALA A 579 8.12 -34.04 23.24
CA ALA A 579 9.04 -32.90 23.14
C ALA A 579 9.65 -32.74 21.72
N GLU A 580 9.85 -33.85 21.00
CA GLU A 580 10.37 -33.83 19.63
C GLU A 580 9.42 -33.17 18.61
N VAL A 581 8.14 -32.97 18.95
CA VAL A 581 7.21 -32.19 18.11
C VAL A 581 7.75 -30.78 17.87
N GLY A 582 8.40 -30.15 18.85
CA GLY A 582 8.97 -28.80 18.69
C GLY A 582 9.90 -28.65 17.48
N PRO A 583 11.06 -29.34 17.46
CA PRO A 583 11.98 -29.26 16.33
C PRO A 583 11.39 -29.82 15.02
N HIS A 584 10.62 -30.90 15.05
CA HIS A 584 9.99 -31.46 13.84
C HIS A 584 8.95 -30.51 13.23
N PHE A 585 8.10 -29.90 14.06
CA PHE A 585 7.11 -28.94 13.61
C PHE A 585 7.80 -27.70 13.05
N ARG A 586 8.88 -27.23 13.69
CA ARG A 586 9.64 -26.09 13.16
C ARG A 586 10.21 -26.35 11.76
N LEU A 587 10.69 -27.58 11.50
CA LEU A 587 11.25 -27.97 10.19
C LEU A 587 10.22 -27.99 9.05
N SER A 588 8.95 -28.28 9.35
CA SER A 588 7.86 -28.33 8.37
C SER A 588 7.06 -27.04 8.26
N TYR A 589 6.97 -26.28 9.35
CA TYR A 589 6.19 -25.05 9.45
C TYR A 589 6.99 -23.84 8.94
N THR A 590 6.39 -23.01 8.10
CA THR A 590 7.06 -21.81 7.52
C THR A 590 6.60 -20.49 8.14
N GLY A 591 5.68 -20.50 9.12
CA GLY A 591 5.21 -19.28 9.77
C GLY A 591 4.32 -18.37 8.91
N ARG A 592 3.81 -18.85 7.77
CA ARG A 592 3.01 -18.04 6.81
C ARG A 592 1.67 -17.55 7.36
N ASP A 593 1.15 -18.18 8.41
CA ASP A 593 -0.07 -17.84 9.13
C ASP A 593 0.19 -17.14 10.47
N LEU A 594 1.45 -16.78 10.76
CA LEU A 594 1.76 -15.86 11.86
C LEU A 594 1.29 -14.47 11.45
N SER A 595 0.61 -13.74 12.34
CA SER A 595 0.25 -12.37 12.03
C SER A 595 1.53 -11.53 11.84
N TYR A 596 1.46 -10.54 10.96
CA TYR A 596 2.57 -9.63 10.63
C TYR A 596 3.16 -8.88 11.83
N THR A 597 2.52 -8.97 13.00
CA THR A 597 2.90 -8.23 14.21
C THR A 597 4.19 -8.72 14.88
N GLY A 598 4.84 -9.75 14.34
CA GLY A 598 6.14 -10.25 14.82
C GLY A 598 6.13 -10.73 16.27
N ARG A 599 4.94 -11.01 16.83
CA ARG A 599 4.73 -11.31 18.25
C ARG A 599 4.08 -12.66 18.54
N ASP A 600 3.74 -13.44 17.50
CA ASP A 600 3.04 -14.70 17.67
C ASP A 600 4.02 -15.87 17.84
N TRP A 601 4.66 -15.93 19.00
CA TRP A 601 5.38 -17.14 19.41
C TRP A 601 4.38 -18.26 19.75
N ILE A 602 4.62 -19.45 19.22
CA ILE A 602 3.77 -20.63 19.43
C ILE A 602 4.47 -21.58 20.38
N GLY A 603 3.96 -21.72 21.60
CA GLY A 603 4.43 -22.70 22.56
C GLY A 603 3.99 -24.12 22.19
N ILE A 604 4.86 -25.10 22.40
CA ILE A 604 4.49 -26.51 22.36
C ILE A 604 3.92 -26.88 23.73
N GLY A 605 2.67 -27.32 23.76
CA GLY A 605 2.06 -27.91 24.96
C GLY A 605 2.66 -29.28 25.22
N MET A 606 3.86 -29.32 25.80
CA MET A 606 4.62 -30.54 26.10
C MET A 606 4.91 -30.63 27.60
N LYS A 607 5.28 -31.82 28.07
CA LYS A 607 5.88 -31.93 29.40
C LYS A 607 7.14 -31.05 29.45
N GLN A 608 7.24 -30.20 30.47
CA GLN A 608 8.36 -29.30 30.61
C GLN A 608 9.68 -30.05 30.76
N ILE A 609 10.73 -29.50 30.15
CA ILE A 609 12.11 -29.97 30.28
C ILE A 609 12.88 -28.91 31.07
N VAL A 610 13.66 -29.35 32.05
CA VAL A 610 14.49 -28.45 32.87
C VAL A 610 15.73 -28.05 32.07
N ASP A 611 15.93 -26.74 31.91
CA ASP A 611 17.10 -26.17 31.24
C ASP A 611 18.37 -26.20 32.13
N ARG A 612 19.48 -25.66 31.61
CA ARG A 612 20.76 -25.61 32.35
C ARG A 612 20.71 -24.78 33.63
N GLY A 613 19.77 -23.83 33.72
CA GLY A 613 19.55 -22.95 34.86
C GLY A 613 18.61 -23.55 35.92
N GLY A 614 18.02 -24.72 35.66
CA GLY A 614 17.05 -25.34 36.56
C GLY A 614 15.62 -24.84 36.34
N TYR A 615 15.34 -24.14 35.25
CA TYR A 615 14.01 -23.62 34.94
C TYR A 615 13.28 -24.57 33.99
N PRO A 616 12.03 -24.98 34.29
CA PRO A 616 11.24 -25.80 33.39
C PRO A 616 10.74 -24.96 32.22
N GLY A 617 11.05 -25.41 31.00
CA GLY A 617 10.66 -24.75 29.76
C GLY A 617 10.01 -25.69 28.75
N VAL A 618 9.38 -25.08 27.74
CA VAL A 618 8.82 -25.75 26.57
C VAL A 618 9.34 -25.11 25.29
N PHE A 619 9.41 -25.87 24.20
CA PHE A 619 9.77 -25.32 22.90
C PHE A 619 8.76 -24.26 22.45
N SER A 620 9.26 -23.26 21.73
CA SER A 620 8.50 -22.17 21.17
C SER A 620 8.95 -21.88 19.74
N LEU A 621 8.00 -21.66 18.84
CA LEU A 621 8.26 -21.40 17.42
C LEU A 621 7.93 -19.95 17.10
N GLY A 622 8.83 -19.26 16.41
CA GLY A 622 8.61 -17.86 16.03
C GLY A 622 9.42 -17.45 14.80
N THR A 623 9.42 -16.15 14.56
CA THR A 623 10.24 -15.47 13.54
C THR A 623 10.97 -14.31 14.18
N ASP A 624 12.27 -14.18 13.92
CA ASP A 624 13.07 -13.01 14.30
C ASP A 624 13.76 -12.46 13.06
N SER A 625 13.63 -11.15 12.80
CA SER A 625 14.39 -10.45 11.77
C SER A 625 14.37 -11.14 10.39
N ALA A 626 13.20 -11.66 10.00
CA ALA A 626 12.93 -12.44 8.78
C ALA A 626 13.51 -13.88 8.72
N LEU A 627 14.06 -14.41 9.83
CA LEU A 627 14.47 -15.80 9.98
C LEU A 627 13.47 -16.59 10.83
N LEU A 628 13.24 -17.86 10.45
CA LEU A 628 12.48 -18.79 11.29
C LEU A 628 13.32 -19.18 12.51
N ALA A 629 12.68 -19.27 13.68
CA ALA A 629 13.36 -19.57 14.92
C ALA A 629 12.69 -20.69 15.74
N LEU A 630 13.52 -21.43 16.45
CA LEU A 630 13.18 -22.33 17.55
C LEU A 630 13.77 -21.76 18.85
N ASP A 631 12.92 -21.46 19.81
CA ASP A 631 13.27 -20.96 21.13
C ASP A 631 12.65 -21.83 22.23
N ALA A 632 12.86 -21.46 23.49
CA ALA A 632 12.20 -22.05 24.64
C ALA A 632 11.62 -20.97 25.55
N ASN A 633 10.39 -21.20 26.01
CA ASN A 633 9.73 -20.34 26.98
C ASN A 633 9.72 -21.00 28.35
N GLY A 634 9.94 -20.20 29.40
CA GLY A 634 9.66 -20.62 30.77
C GLY A 634 8.18 -21.01 30.92
N ALA A 635 7.93 -22.18 31.51
CA ALA A 635 6.60 -22.76 31.58
C ALA A 635 6.39 -23.48 32.92
N ARG A 636 6.80 -22.85 34.03
CA ARG A 636 6.50 -23.36 35.37
C ARG A 636 4.97 -23.51 35.51
N PRO A 637 4.51 -24.43 36.38
CA PRO A 637 3.09 -24.63 36.65
C PRO A 637 2.28 -23.34 36.84
N GLY A 638 2.82 -22.39 37.60
CA GLY A 638 2.20 -21.09 37.89
C GLY A 638 2.59 -19.93 36.97
N ASP A 639 3.39 -20.16 35.92
CA ASP A 639 3.73 -19.09 34.97
C ASP A 639 2.48 -18.70 34.18
N GLY A 640 2.18 -17.40 34.13
CA GLY A 640 0.99 -16.85 33.50
C GLY A 640 1.20 -16.53 32.02
N TRP A 641 0.19 -16.85 31.21
CA TRP A 641 0.17 -16.61 29.77
C TRP A 641 -0.98 -15.67 29.41
N GLY A 642 -0.70 -14.67 28.58
CA GLY A 642 -1.71 -13.74 28.10
C GLY A 642 -2.74 -14.42 27.17
N PRO A 643 -3.93 -13.83 26.99
CA PRO A 643 -5.03 -14.45 26.21
C PRO A 643 -4.69 -14.72 24.73
N GLY A 644 -3.78 -13.94 24.13
CA GLY A 644 -3.29 -14.17 22.77
C GLY A 644 -2.17 -15.20 22.65
N GLY A 645 -1.66 -15.74 23.75
CA GLY A 645 -0.58 -16.74 23.74
C GLY A 645 -1.02 -18.01 23.00
N GLY A 646 -0.24 -18.40 21.99
CA GLY A 646 -0.55 -19.58 21.17
C GLY A 646 0.10 -20.84 21.73
N PHE A 647 -0.67 -21.92 21.80
CA PHE A 647 -0.19 -23.27 22.12
C PHE A 647 -0.55 -24.27 21.03
N VAL A 648 0.28 -25.30 20.91
CA VAL A 648 0.00 -26.47 20.06
C VAL A 648 -0.05 -27.72 20.92
N PHE A 649 -1.12 -28.49 20.77
CA PHE A 649 -1.36 -29.76 21.45
C PHE A 649 -1.59 -30.89 20.44
N CYS A 650 -1.35 -32.13 20.87
CA CYS A 650 -1.70 -33.30 20.07
C CYS A 650 -3.20 -33.59 20.18
N LEU A 651 -3.81 -33.98 19.07
CA LEU A 651 -5.11 -34.64 19.08
C LEU A 651 -4.93 -36.08 19.59
N ARG A 652 -5.86 -36.58 20.42
CA ARG A 652 -5.85 -37.97 20.89
C ARG A 652 -5.83 -38.94 19.71
N LYS A 653 -5.01 -39.99 19.78
CA LYS A 653 -5.08 -41.06 18.79
C LYS A 653 -6.36 -41.85 19.00
N LYS A 654 -7.08 -42.16 17.91
CA LYS A 654 -8.15 -43.16 17.97
C LYS A 654 -7.51 -44.48 18.38
N LEU A 655 -7.89 -45.02 19.53
CA LEU A 655 -7.58 -46.40 19.86
C LEU A 655 -8.28 -47.26 18.80
N GLU A 656 -7.51 -47.99 17.99
CA GLU A 656 -8.08 -49.01 17.11
C GLU A 656 -8.73 -50.07 18.02
N THR A 657 -10.07 -50.05 18.08
CA THR A 657 -10.87 -51.10 18.72
C THR A 657 -11.20 -52.22 17.76
#